data_AF-A0A1E5PAY7-F1
#
_entry.id   AF-A0A1E5PAY7-F1
#
_cell.length_a   1.000
_cell.length_b   1.000
_cell.length_c   1.000
_cell.angle_alpha   90.00
_cell.angle_beta   90.00
_cell.angle_gamma   90.00
#
_symmetry.space_group_name_H-M   'P 1'
#
loop_
_entity.id
_entity.type
_entity.pdbx_description
1 polymer ?
#
loop_
_entity_poly.entity_id
_entity_poly.type
_entity_poly.pdbx_seq_one_letter_code
_entity_poly.pdbx_strand_id
1 'polypeptide(L)'
;MGRQVTTLYADSPPLTPEQRAVVEQPWDARLLVTAGAGAGKTHTLVRRLDALMADEEEGLEAGEILVLSFSRAAVRELGERIAAHAEQARRVRTQTFDSWAYALLTSAYPDEPWSRYSFDERIREATGAIVRGAVESSEIGAPAHVMIDEVQDLVGDRRDMVETLLDHFQYSCGFTVVGDGAQAIFGFQVSDPDARAAETNYFFDWLRNSYADDLVELHLPSNFRAKTEEARTALSLGPTLQRLSADTAGSDTAGEAVHRELRERLLRCPGFGDLDDPFTVGSLRDFTGSCAILCRDNRQALALSESLFRQGVHHRMQRSLQDRPVPAWVAEVLRRTGSSTLNEDRFHEILSGVGLPPSTDPTRLWRSLRGAARAPRGMLDVAAVRRLVAEGRFPDELTVVESSPLVVSTVHRAKGLEFDRVIVVEPPTVSELRKQHTHVDPAAEARALYVAMTRPREDLFRIPAPRTAQIRRDRTINRWYVGGWESYVRDGIEAIGQDISREHPPGTDGFEQEASSLQDYLISSVHPGDELTLRLQHEMPLAADQSPPYTVFHDARPVGVVSEGFRQALYASLKISKSWDIRWPVEVAGFRVDTLESVAGSKASSARAGLGDHGVWVVARMSGLGRYRRGKNSQEGCGS
;
A
#
# COMPACT_ATOMS: atom_id res chain seq x y z
N MET A 1 -36.39 16.02 -23.70
CA MET A 1 -37.01 15.13 -22.70
C MET A 1 -35.92 14.82 -21.68
N GLY A 2 -36.10 15.18 -20.40
CA GLY A 2 -35.00 15.12 -19.43
C GLY A 2 -34.53 13.69 -19.18
N ARG A 3 -33.21 13.45 -19.28
CA ARG A 3 -32.55 12.20 -18.86
C ARG A 3 -32.94 11.90 -17.42
N GLN A 4 -33.82 10.92 -17.19
CA GLN A 4 -34.09 10.45 -15.84
C GLN A 4 -32.90 9.60 -15.39
N VAL A 5 -31.99 10.20 -14.61
CA VAL A 5 -31.00 9.44 -13.85
C VAL A 5 -31.77 8.52 -12.91
N THR A 6 -31.82 7.25 -13.27
CA THR A 6 -32.55 6.22 -12.58
C THR A 6 -32.03 6.08 -11.14
N THR A 7 -32.94 6.15 -10.17
CA THR A 7 -32.73 5.73 -8.79
C THR A 7 -32.68 4.19 -8.74
N LEU A 8 -31.69 3.57 -9.39
CA LEU A 8 -31.68 2.13 -9.69
C LEU A 8 -31.18 1.23 -8.54
N TYR A 9 -30.74 1.77 -7.40
CA TYR A 9 -30.23 0.96 -6.29
C TYR A 9 -30.99 1.31 -5.02
N ALA A 10 -31.74 0.34 -4.47
CA ALA A 10 -32.62 0.53 -3.31
C ALA A 10 -31.90 1.12 -2.07
N ASP A 11 -30.56 0.98 -2.00
CA ASP A 11 -29.71 1.44 -0.88
C ASP A 11 -28.68 2.52 -1.26
N SER A 12 -28.67 3.06 -2.50
CA SER A 12 -27.74 4.13 -2.85
C SER A 12 -28.26 5.51 -2.42
N PRO A 13 -27.42 6.36 -1.80
CA PRO A 13 -27.83 7.72 -1.48
C PRO A 13 -28.22 8.50 -2.75
N PRO A 14 -29.16 9.45 -2.64
CA PRO A 14 -29.50 10.31 -3.77
C PRO A 14 -28.31 11.20 -4.14
N LEU A 15 -28.13 11.42 -5.45
CA LEU A 15 -27.13 12.35 -5.97
C LEU A 15 -27.49 13.78 -5.56
N THR A 16 -26.49 14.55 -5.13
CA THR A 16 -26.64 16.01 -5.02
C THR A 16 -26.81 16.65 -6.41
N PRO A 17 -27.27 17.91 -6.50
CA PRO A 17 -27.31 18.63 -7.77
C PRO A 17 -25.95 18.66 -8.49
N GLU A 18 -24.86 18.84 -7.75
CA GLU A 18 -23.50 18.89 -8.28
C GLU A 18 -23.02 17.53 -8.78
N GLN A 19 -23.28 16.46 -8.01
CA GLN A 19 -22.97 15.09 -8.45
C GLN A 19 -23.80 14.71 -9.68
N ARG A 20 -25.07 15.10 -9.73
CA ARG A 20 -25.94 14.90 -10.90
C ARG A 20 -25.41 15.65 -12.12
N ALA A 21 -24.95 16.88 -11.96
CA ALA A 21 -24.37 17.67 -13.05
C ALA A 21 -23.12 17.00 -13.65
N VAL A 22 -22.35 16.23 -12.86
CA VAL A 22 -21.25 15.39 -13.35
C VAL A 22 -21.77 14.16 -14.09
N VAL A 23 -22.75 13.47 -13.51
CA VAL A 23 -23.31 12.22 -14.07
C VAL A 23 -24.00 12.44 -15.41
N GLU A 24 -24.68 13.57 -15.61
CA GLU A 24 -25.52 13.83 -16.80
C GLU A 24 -24.74 14.30 -18.05
N GLN A 25 -23.45 14.62 -17.92
CA GLN A 25 -22.61 15.04 -19.05
C GLN A 25 -22.46 13.92 -20.08
N PRO A 26 -22.39 14.23 -21.39
CA PRO A 26 -22.26 13.22 -22.43
C PRO A 26 -20.92 12.47 -22.36
N TRP A 27 -20.81 11.40 -23.14
CA TRP A 27 -19.63 10.51 -23.14
C TRP A 27 -18.40 11.16 -23.76
N ASP A 28 -18.58 12.08 -24.71
CA ASP A 28 -17.50 12.83 -25.36
C ASP A 28 -17.04 14.05 -24.55
N ALA A 29 -17.73 14.35 -23.43
CA ALA A 29 -17.36 15.46 -22.56
C ALA A 29 -15.97 15.27 -21.94
N ARG A 30 -15.25 16.38 -21.82
CA ARG A 30 -13.96 16.50 -21.13
C ARG A 30 -14.18 17.15 -19.78
N LEU A 31 -14.26 16.34 -18.72
CA LEU A 31 -14.62 16.81 -17.38
C LEU A 31 -13.43 16.83 -16.45
N LEU A 32 -13.28 17.94 -15.73
CA LEU A 32 -12.47 18.01 -14.52
C LEU A 32 -13.39 18.22 -13.31
N VAL A 33 -13.45 17.23 -12.43
CA VAL A 33 -14.25 17.25 -11.21
C VAL A 33 -13.33 17.46 -10.01
N THR A 34 -13.36 18.67 -9.46
CA THR A 34 -12.66 18.98 -8.20
C THR A 34 -13.56 18.64 -7.02
N ALA A 35 -13.02 17.98 -6.00
CA ALA A 35 -13.81 17.51 -4.88
C ALA A 35 -13.05 17.66 -3.56
N GLY A 36 -13.76 17.98 -2.48
CA GLY A 36 -13.17 17.94 -1.14
C GLY A 36 -13.03 16.52 -0.59
N ALA A 37 -12.33 16.38 0.53
CA ALA A 37 -12.30 15.13 1.28
C ALA A 37 -13.72 14.65 1.61
N GLY A 38 -14.01 13.37 1.35
CA GLY A 38 -15.31 12.78 1.67
C GLY A 38 -16.49 13.29 0.84
N ALA A 39 -16.25 13.91 -0.33
CA ALA A 39 -17.31 14.47 -1.17
C ALA A 39 -18.05 13.46 -2.08
N GLY A 40 -17.77 12.17 -1.92
CA GLY A 40 -18.41 11.12 -2.72
C GLY A 40 -17.87 11.02 -4.15
N LYS A 41 -16.56 11.28 -4.37
CA LYS A 41 -15.88 11.10 -5.67
C LYS A 41 -16.18 9.75 -6.30
N THR A 42 -15.91 8.67 -5.55
CA THR A 42 -16.12 7.29 -5.97
C THR A 42 -17.59 7.00 -6.27
N HIS A 43 -18.52 7.49 -5.44
CA HIS A 43 -19.96 7.36 -5.70
C HIS A 43 -20.37 8.06 -7.00
N THR A 44 -19.86 9.27 -7.24
CA THR A 44 -20.13 10.06 -8.45
C THR A 44 -19.57 9.36 -9.70
N LEU A 45 -18.35 8.82 -9.62
CA LEU A 45 -17.72 8.06 -10.70
C LEU A 45 -18.51 6.80 -11.04
N VAL A 46 -18.95 6.02 -10.05
CA VAL A 46 -19.76 4.82 -10.29
C VAL A 46 -21.09 5.17 -10.97
N ARG A 47 -21.78 6.20 -10.46
CA ARG A 47 -23.06 6.64 -11.05
C ARG A 47 -22.90 7.24 -12.44
N ARG A 48 -21.76 7.86 -12.73
CA ARG A 48 -21.42 8.33 -14.07
C ARG A 48 -21.14 7.16 -15.01
N LEU A 49 -20.42 6.14 -14.54
CA LEU A 49 -20.18 4.92 -15.33
C LEU A 49 -21.50 4.27 -15.74
N ASP A 50 -22.45 4.13 -14.81
CA ASP A 50 -23.81 3.66 -15.13
C ASP A 50 -24.48 4.53 -16.19
N ALA A 51 -24.45 5.85 -16.03
CA ALA A 51 -25.10 6.77 -16.97
C ALA A 51 -24.48 6.73 -18.38
N LEU A 52 -23.17 6.48 -18.50
CA LEU A 52 -22.49 6.34 -19.79
C LEU A 52 -22.91 5.06 -20.53
N MET A 53 -23.36 4.04 -19.80
CA MET A 53 -23.73 2.73 -20.35
C MET A 53 -25.26 2.51 -20.43
N ALA A 54 -26.05 3.39 -19.80
CA ALA A 54 -27.48 3.16 -19.60
C ALA A 54 -28.34 3.28 -20.86
N ASP A 55 -27.87 3.94 -21.90
CA ASP A 55 -28.62 4.14 -23.14
C ASP A 55 -28.43 2.92 -24.07
N GLU A 56 -29.52 2.28 -24.51
CA GLU A 56 -29.45 1.08 -25.35
C GLU A 56 -29.04 1.38 -26.81
N GLU A 57 -29.23 2.61 -27.29
CA GLU A 57 -28.89 3.01 -28.67
C GLU A 57 -27.59 3.81 -28.75
N GLU A 58 -27.30 4.64 -27.73
CA GLU A 58 -26.14 5.55 -27.70
C GLU A 58 -25.17 5.31 -26.52
N GLY A 59 -25.42 4.28 -25.70
CA GLY A 59 -24.59 3.97 -24.54
C GLY A 59 -23.27 3.29 -24.93
N LEU A 60 -22.25 3.55 -24.14
CA LEU A 60 -20.94 2.94 -24.32
C LEU A 60 -20.94 1.48 -23.84
N GLU A 61 -20.26 0.64 -24.61
CA GLU A 61 -19.94 -0.72 -24.20
C GLU A 61 -18.84 -0.72 -23.13
N ALA A 62 -18.82 -1.76 -22.30
CA ALA A 62 -17.83 -1.87 -21.21
C ALA A 62 -16.36 -1.87 -21.70
N GLY A 63 -16.12 -2.30 -22.94
CA GLY A 63 -14.81 -2.27 -23.58
C GLY A 63 -14.37 -0.86 -24.02
N GLU A 64 -15.32 0.04 -24.25
CA GLU A 64 -15.06 1.41 -24.71
C GLU A 64 -14.72 2.37 -23.56
N ILE A 65 -14.82 1.90 -22.31
CA ILE A 65 -14.54 2.70 -21.11
C ILE A 65 -13.29 2.18 -20.40
N LEU A 66 -12.31 3.06 -20.22
CA LEU A 66 -11.11 2.79 -19.45
C LEU A 66 -11.17 3.52 -18.09
N VAL A 67 -11.06 2.78 -16.99
CA VAL A 67 -11.06 3.37 -15.64
C VAL A 67 -9.70 3.17 -14.97
N LEU A 68 -9.02 4.27 -14.66
CA LEU A 68 -7.69 4.30 -14.07
C LEU A 68 -7.71 4.98 -12.69
N SER A 69 -6.88 4.50 -11.78
CA SER A 69 -6.65 5.15 -10.48
C SER A 69 -5.22 4.93 -9.99
N PHE A 70 -4.75 5.79 -9.10
CA PHE A 70 -3.40 5.69 -8.54
C PHE A 70 -3.22 4.48 -7.61
N SER A 71 -4.22 4.22 -6.76
CA SER A 71 -4.08 3.23 -5.68
C SER A 71 -4.92 1.97 -5.93
N ARG A 72 -4.37 0.82 -5.55
CA ARG A 72 -5.11 -0.46 -5.57
C ARG A 72 -6.32 -0.45 -4.65
N ALA A 73 -6.24 0.29 -3.54
CA ALA A 73 -7.36 0.49 -2.62
C ALA A 73 -8.54 1.16 -3.34
N ALA A 74 -8.28 2.23 -4.09
CA ALA A 74 -9.29 2.92 -4.91
C ALA A 74 -9.82 2.02 -6.03
N VAL A 75 -8.96 1.27 -6.74
CA VAL A 75 -9.40 0.30 -7.77
C VAL A 75 -10.30 -0.78 -7.18
N ARG A 76 -9.95 -1.35 -6.01
CA ARG A 76 -10.76 -2.35 -5.32
C ARG A 76 -12.10 -1.77 -4.88
N GLU A 77 -12.08 -0.58 -4.27
CA GLU A 77 -13.31 0.08 -3.84
C GLU A 77 -14.24 0.41 -5.02
N LEU A 78 -13.69 0.97 -6.10
CA LEU A 78 -14.42 1.22 -7.35
C LEU A 78 -14.99 -0.09 -7.89
N GLY A 79 -14.19 -1.15 -8.00
CA GLY A 79 -14.63 -2.45 -8.50
C GLY A 79 -15.72 -3.09 -7.65
N GLU A 80 -15.64 -3.00 -6.32
CA GLU A 80 -16.67 -3.50 -5.40
C GLU A 80 -17.98 -2.71 -5.54
N ARG A 81 -17.90 -1.38 -5.65
CA ARG A 81 -19.08 -0.53 -5.86
C ARG A 81 -19.69 -0.74 -7.23
N ILE A 82 -18.89 -0.89 -8.28
CA ILE A 82 -19.33 -1.27 -9.63
C ILE A 82 -20.04 -2.64 -9.57
N ALA A 83 -19.47 -3.63 -8.89
CA ALA A 83 -20.11 -4.94 -8.78
C ALA A 83 -21.44 -4.91 -8.02
N ALA A 84 -21.54 -4.06 -6.99
CA ALA A 84 -22.72 -3.90 -6.15
C ALA A 84 -23.83 -3.06 -6.80
N HIS A 85 -23.47 -2.07 -7.61
CA HIS A 85 -24.41 -1.10 -8.14
C HIS A 85 -24.51 -1.20 -9.67
N ALA A 86 -23.41 -1.30 -10.41
CA ALA A 86 -23.45 -1.24 -11.86
C ALA A 86 -23.57 -2.63 -12.55
N GLU A 87 -24.78 -3.11 -12.81
CA GLU A 87 -25.01 -4.44 -13.42
C GLU A 87 -24.35 -4.60 -14.80
N GLN A 88 -24.55 -3.61 -15.68
CA GLN A 88 -23.90 -3.57 -17.01
C GLN A 88 -22.40 -3.30 -16.92
N ALA A 89 -21.96 -2.49 -15.95
CA ALA A 89 -20.56 -2.07 -15.84
C ALA A 89 -19.63 -3.08 -15.13
N ARG A 90 -20.15 -4.24 -14.71
CA ARG A 90 -19.33 -5.36 -14.15
C ARG A 90 -18.19 -5.82 -15.07
N ARG A 91 -18.28 -5.52 -16.37
CA ARG A 91 -17.27 -5.86 -17.38
C ARG A 91 -16.21 -4.79 -17.59
N VAL A 92 -16.39 -3.59 -17.02
CA VAL A 92 -15.45 -2.47 -17.15
C VAL A 92 -14.18 -2.79 -16.38
N ARG A 93 -13.02 -2.62 -17.04
CA ARG A 93 -11.72 -2.91 -16.44
C ARG A 93 -11.22 -1.71 -15.65
N THR A 94 -11.45 -1.72 -14.34
CA THR A 94 -10.81 -0.78 -13.42
C THR A 94 -9.41 -1.26 -13.06
N GLN A 95 -8.39 -0.43 -13.32
CA GLN A 95 -6.98 -0.80 -13.13
C GLN A 95 -6.16 0.34 -12.52
N THR A 96 -5.03 0.01 -11.91
CA THR A 96 -4.04 1.04 -11.60
C THR A 96 -3.24 1.40 -12.85
N PHE A 97 -2.65 2.59 -12.89
CA PHE A 97 -1.75 3.01 -13.98
C PHE A 97 -0.67 1.95 -14.28
N ASP A 98 0.02 1.46 -13.24
CA ASP A 98 1.03 0.41 -13.37
C ASP A 98 0.51 -0.91 -13.94
N SER A 99 -0.73 -1.28 -13.57
CA SER A 99 -1.31 -2.55 -14.01
C SER A 99 -1.74 -2.47 -15.47
N TRP A 100 -2.31 -1.33 -15.86
CA TRP A 100 -2.68 -1.05 -17.24
C TRP A 100 -1.46 -0.94 -18.16
N ALA A 101 -0.43 -0.18 -17.76
CA ALA A 101 0.83 -0.06 -18.50
C ALA A 101 1.48 -1.42 -18.76
N TYR A 102 1.55 -2.26 -17.72
CA TYR A 102 2.07 -3.62 -17.86
C TYR A 102 1.23 -4.50 -18.80
N ALA A 103 -0.10 -4.41 -18.71
CA ALA A 103 -1.01 -5.15 -19.58
C ALA A 103 -0.86 -4.73 -21.05
N LEU A 104 -0.77 -3.42 -21.32
CA LEU A 104 -0.53 -2.85 -22.64
C LEU A 104 0.80 -3.36 -23.21
N LEU A 105 1.88 -3.26 -22.45
CA LEU A 105 3.22 -3.71 -22.86
C LEU A 105 3.29 -5.21 -23.12
N THR A 106 2.68 -6.03 -22.25
CA THR A 106 2.66 -7.49 -22.41
C THR A 106 1.86 -7.90 -23.65
N SER A 107 0.80 -7.16 -23.98
CA SER A 107 0.01 -7.40 -25.18
C SER A 107 0.74 -6.96 -26.45
N ALA A 108 1.40 -5.80 -26.43
CA ALA A 108 2.06 -5.23 -27.59
C ALA A 108 3.43 -5.86 -27.89
N TYR A 109 4.14 -6.30 -26.84
CA TYR A 109 5.49 -6.84 -26.91
C TYR A 109 5.60 -8.09 -26.00
N PRO A 110 5.00 -9.23 -26.39
CA PRO A 110 4.90 -10.42 -25.54
C PRO A 110 6.24 -11.11 -25.27
N ASP A 111 7.23 -10.93 -26.15
CA ASP A 111 8.56 -11.54 -26.03
C ASP A 111 9.48 -10.81 -25.04
N GLU A 112 9.12 -9.60 -24.63
CA GLU A 112 9.93 -8.78 -23.73
C GLU A 112 9.62 -9.14 -22.26
N PRO A 113 10.64 -9.48 -21.43
CA PRO A 113 10.44 -9.85 -20.03
C PRO A 113 10.20 -8.61 -19.14
N TRP A 114 9.08 -7.92 -19.36
CA TRP A 114 8.65 -6.71 -18.63
C TRP A 114 8.66 -6.87 -17.10
N SER A 115 8.61 -8.09 -16.57
CA SER A 115 8.72 -8.36 -15.12
C SER A 115 10.08 -8.01 -14.52
N ARG A 116 11.13 -7.87 -15.33
CA ARG A 116 12.49 -7.47 -14.89
C ARG A 116 12.65 -5.96 -14.76
N TYR A 117 11.78 -5.19 -15.40
CA TYR A 117 11.80 -3.75 -15.40
C TYR A 117 11.18 -3.23 -14.10
N SER A 118 11.72 -2.12 -13.60
CA SER A 118 11.10 -1.37 -12.52
C SER A 118 9.69 -0.89 -12.92
N PHE A 119 8.91 -0.46 -11.93
CA PHE A 119 7.59 0.13 -12.21
C PHE A 119 7.71 1.36 -13.11
N ASP A 120 8.64 2.26 -12.81
CA ASP A 120 8.79 3.53 -13.51
C ASP A 120 9.31 3.33 -14.96
N GLU A 121 10.25 2.40 -15.17
CA GLU A 121 10.66 2.03 -16.54
C GLU A 121 9.49 1.49 -17.38
N ARG A 122 8.61 0.65 -16.81
CA ARG A 122 7.43 0.16 -17.52
C ARG A 122 6.45 1.28 -17.86
N ILE A 123 6.27 2.25 -16.97
CA ILE A 123 5.43 3.40 -17.27
C ILE A 123 6.01 4.17 -18.46
N ARG A 124 7.31 4.47 -18.47
CA ARG A 124 7.97 5.17 -19.60
C ARG A 124 7.86 4.40 -20.92
N GLU A 125 8.04 3.09 -20.89
CA GLU A 125 7.89 2.26 -22.09
C GLU A 125 6.44 2.20 -22.57
N ALA A 126 5.47 2.17 -21.65
CA ALA A 126 4.05 2.23 -21.99
C ALA A 126 3.69 3.59 -22.62
N THR A 127 4.21 4.70 -22.11
CA THR A 127 4.08 6.02 -22.76
C THR A 127 4.54 5.97 -24.21
N GLY A 128 5.73 5.41 -24.46
CA GLY A 128 6.23 5.21 -25.83
C GLY A 128 5.36 4.27 -26.67
N ALA A 129 4.76 3.25 -26.06
CA ALA A 129 3.87 2.31 -26.73
C ALA A 129 2.55 2.96 -27.17
N ILE A 130 1.98 3.86 -26.36
CA ILE A 130 0.78 4.65 -26.71
C ILE A 130 1.04 5.44 -28.00
N VAL A 131 2.15 6.19 -28.05
CA VAL A 131 2.55 6.96 -29.24
C VAL A 131 2.73 6.08 -30.48
N ARG A 132 3.17 4.83 -30.30
CA ARG A 132 3.34 3.84 -31.37
C ARG A 132 2.03 3.15 -31.81
N GLY A 133 0.88 3.54 -31.26
CA GLY A 133 -0.42 2.99 -31.65
C GLY A 133 -0.77 1.65 -30.99
N ALA A 134 -0.12 1.32 -29.87
CA ALA A 134 -0.31 0.03 -29.20
C ALA A 134 -1.72 -0.14 -28.58
N VAL A 135 -2.39 0.96 -28.24
CA VAL A 135 -3.73 0.93 -27.64
C VAL A 135 -4.77 0.59 -28.72
N GLU A 136 -4.68 1.24 -29.87
CA GLU A 136 -5.54 1.04 -31.03
C GLU A 136 -5.36 -0.36 -31.63
N SER A 137 -4.13 -0.88 -31.56
CA SER A 137 -3.79 -2.22 -32.04
C SER A 137 -4.21 -3.33 -31.06
N SER A 138 -4.68 -2.98 -29.86
CA SER A 138 -5.13 -3.96 -28.87
C SER A 138 -6.48 -4.56 -29.27
N GLU A 139 -6.82 -5.74 -28.73
CA GLU A 139 -8.12 -6.39 -28.98
C GLU A 139 -9.33 -5.53 -28.59
N ILE A 140 -9.14 -4.59 -27.66
CA ILE A 140 -10.20 -3.71 -27.15
C ILE A 140 -10.33 -2.47 -28.04
N GLY A 141 -9.25 -2.05 -28.69
CA GLY A 141 -9.17 -0.79 -29.43
C GLY A 141 -9.04 0.45 -28.55
N ALA A 142 -9.19 1.62 -29.17
CA ALA A 142 -9.13 2.90 -28.48
C ALA A 142 -10.37 3.09 -27.58
N PRO A 143 -10.22 3.65 -26.36
CA PRO A 143 -11.36 3.98 -25.52
C PRO A 143 -12.15 5.15 -26.11
N ALA A 144 -13.49 5.11 -25.97
CA ALA A 144 -14.36 6.25 -26.21
C ALA A 144 -14.42 7.19 -24.99
N HIS A 145 -14.21 6.64 -23.78
CA HIS A 145 -14.15 7.43 -22.56
C HIS A 145 -13.09 6.95 -21.57
N VAL A 146 -12.32 7.88 -21.01
CA VAL A 146 -11.34 7.58 -19.94
C VAL A 146 -11.77 8.22 -18.63
N MET A 147 -11.91 7.42 -17.57
CA MET A 147 -12.18 7.90 -16.22
C MET A 147 -10.92 7.77 -15.37
N ILE A 148 -10.52 8.85 -14.70
CA ILE A 148 -9.29 8.91 -13.89
C ILE A 148 -9.65 9.39 -12.49
N ASP A 149 -9.34 8.57 -11.48
CA ASP A 149 -9.52 8.91 -10.06
C ASP A 149 -8.18 9.23 -9.39
N GLU A 150 -8.24 10.05 -8.34
CA GLU A 150 -7.10 10.52 -7.53
C GLU A 150 -6.01 11.21 -8.35
N VAL A 151 -6.41 12.06 -9.31
CA VAL A 151 -5.49 12.70 -10.26
C VAL A 151 -4.41 13.57 -9.60
N GLN A 152 -4.67 14.08 -8.39
CA GLN A 152 -3.69 14.87 -7.64
C GLN A 152 -2.41 14.08 -7.27
N ASP A 153 -2.44 12.76 -7.40
CA ASP A 153 -1.31 11.88 -7.10
C ASP A 153 -0.53 11.46 -8.37
N LEU A 154 -0.95 11.93 -9.55
CA LEU A 154 -0.19 11.79 -10.79
C LEU A 154 1.03 12.71 -10.77
N VAL A 155 2.21 12.10 -10.66
CA VAL A 155 3.51 12.79 -10.68
C VAL A 155 4.52 12.03 -11.55
N GLY A 156 5.48 12.74 -12.12
CA GLY A 156 6.57 12.16 -12.93
C GLY A 156 6.08 11.25 -14.07
N ASP A 157 6.71 10.10 -14.27
CA ASP A 157 6.44 9.19 -15.40
C ASP A 157 4.94 8.84 -15.58
N ARG A 158 4.19 8.69 -14.48
CA ARG A 158 2.74 8.35 -14.53
C ARG A 158 1.91 9.51 -15.04
N ARG A 159 2.27 10.74 -14.69
CA ARG A 159 1.66 11.96 -15.23
C ARG A 159 1.89 11.99 -16.75
N ASP A 160 3.14 11.85 -17.17
CA ASP A 160 3.53 11.90 -18.59
C ASP A 160 2.78 10.84 -19.43
N MET A 161 2.60 9.64 -18.88
CA MET A 161 1.81 8.58 -19.52
C MET A 161 0.34 8.98 -19.72
N VAL A 162 -0.27 9.60 -18.70
CA VAL A 162 -1.68 10.02 -18.76
C VAL A 162 -1.86 11.22 -19.69
N GLU A 163 -0.96 12.20 -19.65
CA GLU A 163 -0.97 13.34 -20.57
C GLU A 163 -0.88 12.84 -22.02
N THR A 164 0.06 11.94 -22.29
CA THR A 164 0.22 11.31 -23.60
C THR A 164 -1.05 10.56 -24.03
N LEU A 165 -1.68 9.80 -23.12
CA LEU A 165 -2.91 9.08 -23.42
C LEU A 165 -4.06 10.03 -23.83
N LEU A 166 -4.28 11.09 -23.06
CA LEU A 166 -5.37 12.04 -23.32
C LEU A 166 -5.11 12.83 -24.61
N ASP A 167 -3.87 13.30 -24.82
CA ASP A 167 -3.51 14.06 -26.03
C ASP A 167 -3.58 13.21 -27.29
N HIS A 168 -3.16 11.94 -27.20
CA HIS A 168 -3.19 11.01 -28.35
C HIS A 168 -4.61 10.72 -28.82
N PHE A 169 -5.59 10.68 -27.92
CA PHE A 169 -7.00 10.40 -28.21
C PHE A 169 -7.93 11.62 -28.15
N GLN A 170 -7.39 12.84 -28.11
CA GLN A 170 -8.16 14.06 -27.86
C GLN A 170 -9.37 14.25 -28.80
N TYR A 171 -9.30 13.77 -30.04
CA TYR A 171 -10.37 13.95 -31.05
C TYR A 171 -11.43 12.85 -31.06
N SER A 172 -11.24 11.75 -30.34
CA SER A 172 -12.12 10.57 -30.40
C SER A 172 -12.52 10.04 -29.02
N CYS A 173 -12.04 10.67 -27.94
CA CYS A 173 -12.24 10.21 -26.58
C CYS A 173 -12.63 11.36 -25.65
N GLY A 174 -13.73 11.19 -24.92
CA GLY A 174 -14.04 12.04 -23.76
C GLY A 174 -13.26 11.59 -22.52
N PHE A 175 -13.27 12.40 -21.46
CA PHE A 175 -12.68 11.98 -20.19
C PHE A 175 -13.40 12.54 -18.97
N THR A 176 -13.27 11.82 -17.85
CA THR A 176 -13.68 12.29 -16.54
C THR A 176 -12.53 12.15 -15.58
N VAL A 177 -11.95 13.27 -15.22
CA VAL A 177 -10.84 13.35 -14.27
C VAL A 177 -11.37 13.85 -12.93
N VAL A 178 -11.07 13.14 -11.85
CA VAL A 178 -11.52 13.49 -10.50
C VAL A 178 -10.33 13.60 -9.56
N GLY A 179 -10.31 14.66 -8.74
CA GLY A 179 -9.28 14.79 -7.71
C GLY A 179 -9.52 15.87 -6.67
N ASP A 180 -8.63 15.89 -5.69
CA ASP A 180 -8.59 16.85 -4.59
C ASP A 180 -7.16 17.34 -4.38
N GLY A 181 -6.84 18.54 -4.88
CA GLY A 181 -5.52 19.16 -4.70
C GLY A 181 -5.11 19.33 -3.23
N ALA A 182 -6.05 19.41 -2.28
CA ALA A 182 -5.73 19.45 -0.85
C ALA A 182 -5.17 18.12 -0.31
N GLN A 183 -5.31 17.03 -1.07
CA GLN A 183 -4.81 15.71 -0.70
C GLN A 183 -3.59 15.27 -1.52
N ALA A 184 -2.98 16.16 -2.31
CA ALA A 184 -1.77 15.89 -3.08
C ALA A 184 -0.55 15.71 -2.15
N ILE A 185 -0.25 14.46 -1.78
CA ILE A 185 0.85 14.14 -0.85
C ILE A 185 1.88 13.15 -1.41
N PHE A 186 1.76 12.73 -2.68
CA PHE A 186 2.70 11.79 -3.30
C PHE A 186 3.88 12.44 -4.04
N GLY A 187 4.01 13.77 -4.00
CA GLY A 187 5.14 14.49 -4.62
C GLY A 187 6.53 14.01 -4.15
N PHE A 188 6.64 13.41 -2.96
CA PHE A 188 7.90 12.83 -2.48
C PHE A 188 8.52 11.76 -3.40
N GLN A 189 7.74 11.19 -4.32
CA GLN A 189 8.23 10.24 -5.34
C GLN A 189 9.17 10.90 -6.36
N VAL A 190 9.02 12.20 -6.61
CA VAL A 190 9.93 12.94 -7.48
C VAL A 190 11.21 13.22 -6.72
N SER A 191 12.34 12.71 -7.23
CA SER A 191 13.62 12.73 -6.51
C SER A 191 14.21 14.13 -6.37
N ASP A 192 14.04 14.97 -7.41
CA ASP A 192 14.48 16.36 -7.43
C ASP A 192 13.52 17.24 -6.58
N PRO A 193 14.03 17.92 -5.53
CA PRO A 193 13.23 18.82 -4.70
C PRO A 193 12.58 19.97 -5.47
N ASP A 194 13.25 20.53 -6.48
CA ASP A 194 12.74 21.68 -7.22
C ASP A 194 11.64 21.25 -8.19
N ALA A 195 11.85 20.12 -8.90
CA ALA A 195 10.81 19.50 -9.71
C ALA A 195 9.60 19.08 -8.84
N ARG A 196 9.84 18.52 -7.65
CA ARG A 196 8.78 18.08 -6.71
C ARG A 196 7.82 19.21 -6.33
N ALA A 197 8.32 20.41 -6.07
CA ALA A 197 7.47 21.55 -5.74
C ALA A 197 6.57 21.93 -6.92
N ALA A 198 7.13 21.91 -8.14
CA ALA A 198 6.43 22.22 -9.38
C ALA A 198 5.37 21.17 -9.77
N GLU A 199 5.47 19.92 -9.30
CA GLU A 199 4.46 18.88 -9.59
C GLU A 199 3.11 19.13 -8.90
N THR A 200 3.08 19.89 -7.81
CA THR A 200 1.82 20.15 -7.09
C THR A 200 0.86 20.92 -7.98
N ASN A 201 -0.34 20.37 -8.18
CA ASN A 201 -1.39 20.92 -9.05
C ASN A 201 -1.04 21.00 -10.54
N TYR A 202 0.19 20.62 -10.94
CA TYR A 202 0.65 20.69 -12.33
C TYR A 202 -0.36 20.08 -13.31
N PHE A 203 -0.81 18.85 -13.02
CA PHE A 203 -1.72 18.15 -13.93
C PHE A 203 -3.08 18.86 -14.08
N PHE A 204 -3.57 19.51 -13.00
CA PHE A 204 -4.79 20.30 -13.08
C PHE A 204 -4.59 21.52 -13.99
N ASP A 205 -3.45 22.20 -13.85
CA ASP A 205 -3.14 23.39 -14.65
C ASP A 205 -2.86 23.01 -16.11
N TRP A 206 -2.17 21.89 -16.35
CA TRP A 206 -2.00 21.32 -17.69
C TRP A 206 -3.33 21.02 -18.35
N LEU A 207 -4.27 20.34 -17.67
CA LEU A 207 -5.60 20.06 -18.22
C LEU A 207 -6.34 21.34 -18.63
N ARG A 208 -6.33 22.36 -17.75
CA ARG A 208 -6.97 23.65 -18.03
C ARG A 208 -6.39 24.35 -19.24
N ASN A 209 -5.07 24.28 -19.40
CA ASN A 209 -4.38 24.93 -20.51
C ASN A 209 -4.52 24.15 -21.83
N SER A 210 -4.41 22.82 -21.79
CA SER A 210 -4.47 21.96 -22.97
C SER A 210 -5.87 21.82 -23.55
N TYR A 211 -6.91 21.92 -22.71
CA TYR A 211 -8.31 21.71 -23.10
C TYR A 211 -9.20 22.94 -22.84
N ALA A 212 -8.64 24.14 -22.81
CA ALA A 212 -9.30 25.38 -22.37
C ALA A 212 -10.67 25.65 -23.03
N ASP A 213 -10.83 25.30 -24.32
CA ASP A 213 -12.06 25.58 -25.07
C ASP A 213 -13.21 24.61 -24.78
N ASP A 214 -12.89 23.37 -24.36
CA ASP A 214 -13.86 22.27 -24.25
C ASP A 214 -13.92 21.63 -22.85
N LEU A 215 -13.05 22.06 -21.91
CA LEU A 215 -12.99 21.50 -20.56
C LEU A 215 -14.14 22.03 -19.69
N VAL A 216 -14.96 21.10 -19.19
CA VAL A 216 -16.02 21.40 -18.23
C VAL A 216 -15.51 21.15 -16.82
N GLU A 217 -15.36 22.22 -16.04
CA GLU A 217 -14.99 22.13 -14.62
C GLU A 217 -16.23 22.09 -13.71
N LEU A 218 -16.32 21.06 -12.88
CA LEU A 218 -17.37 20.89 -11.88
C LEU A 218 -16.77 20.71 -10.48
N HIS A 219 -17.50 21.12 -9.45
CA HIS A 219 -17.04 21.08 -8.06
C HIS A 219 -18.00 20.32 -7.15
N LEU A 220 -17.48 19.43 -6.31
CA LEU A 220 -18.24 18.70 -5.28
C LEU A 220 -17.92 19.24 -3.87
N PRO A 221 -18.75 20.14 -3.31
CA PRO A 221 -18.44 20.86 -2.07
C PRO A 221 -18.82 20.12 -0.79
N SER A 222 -19.82 19.24 -0.84
CA SER A 222 -20.43 18.63 0.34
C SER A 222 -19.58 17.47 0.88
N ASN A 223 -19.39 17.39 2.20
CA ASN A 223 -18.74 16.23 2.85
C ASN A 223 -19.80 15.28 3.44
N PHE A 224 -19.67 13.99 3.09
CA PHE A 224 -20.54 12.91 3.56
C PHE A 224 -19.84 11.92 4.50
N ARG A 225 -18.52 12.08 4.70
CA ARG A 225 -17.70 11.15 5.50
C ARG A 225 -17.75 11.47 7.00
N ALA A 226 -17.53 12.72 7.36
CA ALA A 226 -17.34 13.14 8.74
C ALA A 226 -18.71 13.33 9.42
N LYS A 227 -18.95 12.63 10.52
CA LYS A 227 -20.23 12.62 11.25
C LYS A 227 -20.26 13.59 12.43
N THR A 228 -19.11 13.97 12.96
CA THR A 228 -18.95 14.81 14.17
C THR A 228 -18.32 16.16 13.84
N GLU A 229 -18.32 17.10 14.79
CA GLU A 229 -17.63 18.38 14.63
C GLU A 229 -16.10 18.20 14.64
N GLU A 230 -15.60 17.29 15.48
CA GLU A 230 -14.20 16.93 15.59
C GLU A 230 -13.66 16.42 14.25
N ALA A 231 -14.36 15.49 13.60
CA ALA A 231 -13.97 14.97 12.28
C ALA A 231 -14.10 16.02 11.15
N ARG A 232 -14.89 17.09 11.34
CA ARG A 232 -15.07 18.18 10.37
C ARG A 232 -14.06 19.32 10.53
N THR A 233 -13.27 19.32 11.61
CA THR A 233 -12.43 20.45 12.03
C THR A 233 -11.47 20.98 10.96
N ALA A 234 -10.90 20.09 10.13
CA ALA A 234 -9.96 20.50 9.07
C ALA A 234 -10.65 20.89 7.75
N LEU A 235 -11.89 20.47 7.50
CA LEU A 235 -12.52 20.50 6.17
C LEU A 235 -12.56 21.91 5.56
N SER A 236 -12.81 22.93 6.37
CA SER A 236 -12.91 24.33 5.89
C SER A 236 -11.60 24.88 5.29
N LEU A 237 -10.46 24.23 5.54
CA LEU A 237 -9.16 24.63 5.00
C LEU A 237 -8.84 23.95 3.66
N GLY A 238 -9.64 22.98 3.23
CA GLY A 238 -9.48 22.29 1.95
C GLY A 238 -9.44 23.25 0.75
N PRO A 239 -10.41 24.17 0.59
CA PRO A 239 -10.40 25.13 -0.51
C PRO A 239 -9.19 26.08 -0.51
N THR A 240 -8.58 26.34 0.65
CA THR A 240 -7.34 27.12 0.74
C THR A 240 -6.16 26.29 0.24
N LEU A 241 -6.07 25.03 0.65
CA LEU A 241 -5.03 24.09 0.21
C LEU A 241 -5.08 23.81 -1.29
N GLN A 242 -6.29 23.67 -1.85
CA GLN A 242 -6.50 23.46 -3.29
C GLN A 242 -5.99 24.63 -4.14
N ARG A 243 -6.03 25.84 -3.60
CA ARG A 243 -5.61 27.09 -4.28
C ARG A 243 -4.18 27.52 -3.96
N LEU A 244 -3.41 26.71 -3.22
CA LEU A 244 -2.01 27.02 -2.99
C LEU A 244 -1.28 27.09 -4.34
N SER A 245 -0.55 28.18 -4.55
CA SER A 245 0.18 28.46 -5.77
C SER A 245 1.22 27.37 -6.05
N ALA A 246 1.49 27.13 -7.34
CA ALA A 246 2.66 26.38 -7.80
C ALA A 246 3.97 27.17 -7.67
N ASP A 247 3.91 28.50 -7.49
CA ASP A 247 5.09 29.34 -7.22
C ASP A 247 5.64 29.09 -5.80
N THR A 248 6.87 28.60 -5.71
CA THR A 248 7.51 28.10 -4.49
C THR A 248 7.55 29.12 -3.36
N ALA A 249 7.86 30.40 -3.63
CA ALA A 249 8.03 31.40 -2.56
C ALA A 249 6.68 31.83 -1.94
N GLY A 250 5.66 32.03 -2.77
CA GLY A 250 4.30 32.32 -2.32
C GLY A 250 3.64 31.11 -1.65
N SER A 251 3.92 29.91 -2.16
CA SER A 251 3.40 28.64 -1.64
C SER A 251 3.95 28.30 -0.26
N ASP A 252 5.24 28.56 0.00
CA ASP A 252 5.85 28.29 1.30
C ASP A 252 5.21 29.10 2.43
N THR A 253 5.01 30.41 2.23
CA THR A 253 4.43 31.29 3.25
C THR A 253 2.96 30.94 3.52
N ALA A 254 2.19 30.73 2.46
CA ALA A 254 0.79 30.34 2.57
C ALA A 254 0.65 28.92 3.16
N GLY A 255 1.48 27.98 2.73
CA GLY A 255 1.54 26.61 3.25
C GLY A 255 1.90 26.57 4.73
N GLU A 256 2.89 27.35 5.17
CA GLU A 256 3.26 27.47 6.58
C GLU A 256 2.11 28.07 7.42
N ALA A 257 1.36 29.04 6.86
CA ALA A 257 0.19 29.59 7.53
C ALA A 257 -0.95 28.57 7.68
N VAL A 258 -1.24 27.80 6.63
CA VAL A 258 -2.26 26.75 6.68
C VAL A 258 -1.83 25.61 7.59
N HIS A 259 -0.56 25.19 7.55
CA HIS A 259 -0.02 24.17 8.45
C HIS A 259 -0.15 24.60 9.92
N ARG A 260 0.19 25.84 10.24
CA ARG A 260 0.03 26.40 11.59
C ARG A 260 -1.42 26.40 12.05
N GLU A 261 -2.34 26.85 11.20
CA GLU A 261 -3.78 26.84 11.50
C GLU A 261 -4.31 25.41 11.73
N LEU A 262 -3.94 24.45 10.87
CA LEU A 262 -4.29 23.03 11.04
C LEU A 262 -3.76 22.48 12.38
N ARG A 263 -2.51 22.79 12.72
CA ARG A 263 -1.89 22.37 13.97
C ARG A 263 -2.60 22.97 15.18
N GLU A 264 -2.93 24.26 15.14
CA GLU A 264 -3.69 24.91 16.22
C GLU A 264 -5.06 24.27 16.41
N ARG A 265 -5.77 23.92 15.32
CA ARG A 265 -7.03 23.18 15.38
C ARG A 265 -6.86 21.78 15.97
N LEU A 266 -5.83 21.04 15.56
CA LEU A 266 -5.52 19.73 16.13
C LEU A 266 -5.22 19.83 17.63
N LEU A 267 -4.49 20.85 18.08
CA LEU A 267 -4.16 21.03 19.50
C LEU A 267 -5.38 21.33 20.37
N ARG A 268 -6.44 21.92 19.79
CA ARG A 268 -7.75 22.10 20.45
C ARG A 268 -8.57 20.80 20.50
N CYS A 269 -8.27 19.81 19.67
CA CYS A 269 -8.90 18.49 19.75
C CYS A 269 -8.47 17.79 21.05
N PRO A 270 -9.30 16.87 21.58
CA PRO A 270 -9.00 16.12 22.79
C PRO A 270 -7.68 15.33 22.64
N GLY A 271 -6.86 15.37 23.68
CA GLY A 271 -5.75 14.43 23.82
C GLY A 271 -6.29 13.04 24.12
N PHE A 272 -5.73 12.02 23.49
CA PHE A 272 -6.16 10.64 23.72
C PHE A 272 -5.73 10.11 25.10
N GLY A 273 -4.55 10.54 25.57
CA GLY A 273 -3.91 10.04 26.80
C GLY A 273 -2.47 9.62 26.54
N ASP A 274 -1.75 9.26 27.60
CA ASP A 274 -0.39 8.71 27.49
C ASP A 274 -0.47 7.20 27.25
N LEU A 275 0.40 6.66 26.38
CA LEU A 275 0.38 5.23 26.07
C LEU A 275 0.93 4.35 27.19
N ASP A 276 1.49 4.95 28.24
CA ASP A 276 1.86 4.27 29.48
C ASP A 276 0.73 4.25 30.53
N ASP A 277 -0.39 4.93 30.28
CA ASP A 277 -1.57 4.92 31.15
C ASP A 277 -2.48 3.70 30.88
N PRO A 278 -2.81 2.88 31.90
CA PRO A 278 -3.63 1.68 31.71
C PRO A 278 -5.03 1.93 31.14
N PHE A 279 -5.65 3.06 31.47
CA PHE A 279 -6.99 3.40 30.96
C PHE A 279 -6.94 3.74 29.47
N THR A 280 -5.93 4.50 29.06
CA THR A 280 -5.65 4.84 27.66
C THR A 280 -5.38 3.57 26.83
N VAL A 281 -4.54 2.67 27.35
CA VAL A 281 -4.24 1.37 26.73
C VAL A 281 -5.50 0.49 26.63
N GLY A 282 -6.31 0.42 27.69
CA GLY A 282 -7.59 -0.28 27.67
C GLY A 282 -8.53 0.27 26.59
N SER A 283 -8.62 1.60 26.47
CA SER A 283 -9.46 2.27 25.46
C SER A 283 -9.05 1.97 24.01
N LEU A 284 -7.78 1.63 23.75
CA LEU A 284 -7.33 1.16 22.43
C LEU A 284 -7.70 -0.30 22.18
N ARG A 285 -7.56 -1.15 23.19
CA ARG A 285 -7.84 -2.59 23.08
C ARG A 285 -9.33 -2.88 22.93
N ASP A 286 -10.15 -2.13 23.66
CA ASP A 286 -11.60 -2.40 23.77
C ASP A 286 -12.40 -1.69 22.67
N PHE A 287 -11.75 -0.87 21.82
CA PHE A 287 -12.43 -0.17 20.74
C PHE A 287 -12.82 -1.15 19.61
N THR A 288 -14.11 -1.24 19.35
CA THR A 288 -14.68 -2.17 18.35
C THR A 288 -14.71 -1.61 16.93
N GLY A 289 -14.54 -0.29 16.78
CA GLY A 289 -14.48 0.35 15.47
C GLY A 289 -13.11 0.26 14.83
N SER A 290 -12.99 0.79 13.62
CA SER A 290 -11.70 0.94 12.94
C SER A 290 -10.94 2.16 13.50
N CYS A 291 -9.71 1.94 13.95
CA CYS A 291 -8.85 2.97 14.53
C CYS A 291 -7.51 3.06 13.80
N ALA A 292 -7.02 4.28 13.56
CA ALA A 292 -5.66 4.51 13.09
C ALA A 292 -4.89 5.50 13.96
N ILE A 293 -3.63 5.19 14.25
CA ILE A 293 -2.64 6.14 14.74
C ILE A 293 -1.80 6.61 13.54
N LEU A 294 -1.91 7.90 13.21
CA LEU A 294 -1.29 8.48 12.02
C LEU A 294 -0.03 9.28 12.38
N CYS A 295 1.09 8.82 11.85
CA CYS A 295 2.42 9.36 12.05
C CYS A 295 2.88 10.21 10.85
N ARG A 296 3.77 11.18 11.08
CA ARG A 296 4.42 11.93 10.01
C ARG A 296 5.36 11.03 9.20
N ASP A 297 6.17 10.23 9.87
CA ASP A 297 7.20 9.38 9.24
C ASP A 297 7.28 7.97 9.83
N ASN A 298 8.05 7.11 9.16
CA ASN A 298 8.22 5.71 9.56
C ASN A 298 8.93 5.56 10.91
N ARG A 299 9.75 6.53 11.36
CA ARG A 299 10.42 6.44 12.67
C ARG A 299 9.40 6.50 13.79
N GLN A 300 8.46 7.43 13.68
CA GLN A 300 7.37 7.56 14.64
C GLN A 300 6.51 6.29 14.65
N ALA A 301 6.16 5.77 13.46
CA ALA A 301 5.37 4.54 13.36
C ALA A 301 6.07 3.33 14.01
N LEU A 302 7.37 3.14 13.74
CA LEU A 302 8.16 2.06 14.34
C LEU A 302 8.30 2.22 15.86
N ALA A 303 8.56 3.44 16.35
CA ALA A 303 8.68 3.72 17.79
C ALA A 303 7.36 3.47 18.53
N LEU A 304 6.24 3.93 17.97
CA LEU A 304 4.91 3.72 18.54
C LEU A 304 4.52 2.25 18.50
N SER A 305 4.80 1.56 17.40
CA SER A 305 4.53 0.13 17.29
C SER A 305 5.29 -0.67 18.37
N GLU A 306 6.57 -0.39 18.57
CA GLU A 306 7.37 -1.01 19.64
C GLU A 306 6.75 -0.74 21.03
N SER A 307 6.31 0.50 21.29
CA SER A 307 5.67 0.88 22.57
C SER A 307 4.33 0.16 22.80
N LEU A 308 3.47 0.13 21.78
CA LEU A 308 2.16 -0.50 21.84
C LEU A 308 2.27 -2.01 22.08
N PHE A 309 3.19 -2.69 21.40
CA PHE A 309 3.42 -4.12 21.65
C PHE A 309 3.96 -4.39 23.06
N ARG A 310 4.84 -3.54 23.59
CA ARG A 310 5.33 -3.65 24.98
C ARG A 310 4.18 -3.52 25.98
N GLN A 311 3.20 -2.67 25.66
CA GLN A 311 1.98 -2.50 26.44
C GLN A 311 0.90 -3.51 26.05
N GLY A 312 1.18 -4.60 25.32
CA GLY A 312 0.22 -5.64 24.96
C GLY A 312 -0.98 -5.16 24.12
N VAL A 313 -0.79 -4.12 23.29
CA VAL A 313 -1.81 -3.65 22.35
C VAL A 313 -1.56 -4.24 20.98
N HIS A 314 -2.42 -5.18 20.57
CA HIS A 314 -2.37 -5.73 19.22
C HIS A 314 -2.75 -4.67 18.20
N HIS A 315 -1.94 -4.57 17.15
CA HIS A 315 -2.15 -3.64 16.06
C HIS A 315 -1.37 -4.10 14.83
N ARG A 316 -1.71 -3.52 13.67
CA ARG A 316 -0.99 -3.74 12.43
C ARG A 316 -0.25 -2.47 12.01
N MET A 317 1.00 -2.62 11.56
CA MET A 317 1.67 -1.55 10.83
C MET A 317 1.19 -1.52 9.38
N GLN A 318 0.77 -0.35 8.89
CA GLN A 318 0.34 -0.23 7.49
C GLN A 318 1.53 -0.44 6.54
N ARG A 319 1.37 -1.41 5.65
CA ARG A 319 2.37 -1.84 4.67
C ARG A 319 2.57 -0.80 3.56
N SER A 320 3.70 -0.89 2.87
CA SER A 320 3.88 -0.15 1.61
C SER A 320 2.92 -0.68 0.54
N LEU A 321 2.54 0.14 -0.45
CA LEU A 321 1.76 -0.30 -1.61
C LEU A 321 2.48 -1.37 -2.46
N GLN A 322 3.80 -1.49 -2.30
CA GLN A 322 4.63 -2.47 -2.98
C GLN A 322 4.70 -3.82 -2.22
N ASP A 323 4.35 -3.84 -0.93
CA ASP A 323 4.37 -5.04 -0.11
C ASP A 323 3.10 -5.87 -0.34
N ARG A 324 3.24 -6.99 -1.05
CA ARG A 324 2.13 -7.85 -1.47
C ARG A 324 2.30 -9.28 -0.95
N PRO A 325 2.04 -9.53 0.34
CA PRO A 325 2.09 -10.88 0.86
C PRO A 325 0.99 -11.72 0.19
N VAL A 326 1.39 -12.86 -0.37
CA VAL A 326 0.44 -13.84 -0.88
C VAL A 326 -0.17 -14.57 0.32
N PRO A 327 -1.50 -14.68 0.45
CA PRO A 327 -2.12 -15.33 1.61
C PRO A 327 -1.62 -16.76 1.83
N ALA A 328 -1.49 -17.17 3.09
CA ALA A 328 -1.04 -18.51 3.48
C ALA A 328 -1.90 -19.66 2.89
N TRP A 329 -3.20 -19.41 2.63
CA TRP A 329 -4.09 -20.43 2.04
C TRP A 329 -3.63 -20.91 0.66
N VAL A 330 -2.87 -20.08 -0.08
CA VAL A 330 -2.38 -20.44 -1.43
C VAL A 330 -1.40 -21.60 -1.34
N ALA A 331 -0.42 -21.53 -0.43
CA ALA A 331 0.50 -22.64 -0.17
C ALA A 331 -0.27 -23.89 0.24
N GLU A 332 -1.32 -23.75 1.06
CA GLU A 332 -2.09 -24.89 1.53
C GLU A 332 -2.91 -25.56 0.44
N VAL A 333 -3.50 -24.78 -0.46
CA VAL A 333 -4.17 -25.31 -1.65
C VAL A 333 -3.19 -26.06 -2.54
N LEU A 334 -2.01 -25.47 -2.79
CA LEU A 334 -0.98 -26.08 -3.63
C LEU A 334 -0.44 -27.37 -3.01
N ARG A 335 -0.18 -27.39 -1.69
CA ARG A 335 0.29 -28.56 -0.95
C ARG A 335 -0.70 -29.73 -1.01
N ARG A 336 -2.00 -29.46 -0.89
CA ARG A 336 -3.07 -30.48 -0.80
C ARG A 336 -3.63 -30.93 -2.16
N THR A 337 -3.25 -30.28 -3.27
CA THR A 337 -3.77 -30.60 -4.61
C THR A 337 -3.18 -31.89 -5.17
N GLY A 338 -1.86 -32.09 -5.06
CA GLY A 338 -1.17 -33.29 -5.56
C GLY A 338 -1.24 -33.51 -7.08
N SER A 339 -1.67 -32.50 -7.85
CA SER A 339 -1.96 -32.56 -9.28
C SER A 339 -1.44 -31.30 -9.97
N SER A 340 -1.16 -31.37 -11.28
CA SER A 340 -0.77 -30.21 -12.10
C SER A 340 -1.94 -29.28 -12.42
N THR A 341 -3.17 -29.77 -12.31
CA THR A 341 -4.40 -29.02 -12.56
C THR A 341 -5.43 -29.24 -11.47
N LEU A 342 -6.25 -28.23 -11.18
CA LEU A 342 -7.28 -28.26 -10.14
C LEU A 342 -8.64 -27.87 -10.74
N ASN A 343 -9.72 -28.55 -10.34
CA ASN A 343 -11.10 -28.18 -10.69
C ASN A 343 -11.79 -27.45 -9.51
N GLU A 344 -12.95 -26.87 -9.76
CA GLU A 344 -13.67 -26.03 -8.79
C GLU A 344 -14.07 -26.84 -7.53
N ASP A 345 -14.62 -28.03 -7.71
CA ASP A 345 -15.06 -28.89 -6.60
C ASP A 345 -13.90 -29.26 -5.67
N ARG A 346 -12.76 -29.69 -6.24
CA ARG A 346 -11.57 -30.03 -5.46
C ARG A 346 -10.94 -28.80 -4.82
N PHE A 347 -10.99 -27.64 -5.48
CA PHE A 347 -10.54 -26.38 -4.88
C PHE A 347 -11.36 -26.06 -3.63
N HIS A 348 -12.69 -26.13 -3.71
CA HIS A 348 -13.58 -25.89 -2.57
C HIS A 348 -13.41 -26.93 -1.46
N GLU A 349 -13.23 -28.21 -1.80
CA GLU A 349 -12.96 -29.27 -0.83
C GLU A 349 -11.68 -28.98 -0.04
N ILE A 350 -10.57 -28.67 -0.74
CA ILE A 350 -9.30 -28.34 -0.09
C ILE A 350 -9.45 -27.10 0.80
N LEU A 351 -10.07 -26.04 0.25
CA LEU A 351 -10.22 -24.75 0.90
C LEU A 351 -11.10 -24.81 2.15
N SER A 352 -12.09 -25.70 2.18
CA SER A 352 -12.94 -25.91 3.37
C SER A 352 -12.16 -26.39 4.59
N GLY A 353 -11.01 -27.03 4.36
CA GLY A 353 -10.07 -27.44 5.41
C GLY A 353 -8.98 -26.42 5.71
N VAL A 354 -9.06 -25.20 5.18
CA VAL A 354 -8.12 -24.09 5.40
C VAL A 354 -8.85 -22.97 6.13
N GLY A 355 -8.23 -22.42 7.18
CA GLY A 355 -8.76 -21.25 7.87
C GLY A 355 -8.73 -20.03 6.95
N LEU A 356 -9.90 -19.61 6.43
CA LEU A 356 -10.04 -18.37 5.67
C LEU A 356 -10.56 -17.24 6.57
N PRO A 357 -10.19 -15.98 6.27
CA PRO A 357 -10.81 -14.82 6.91
C PRO A 357 -12.34 -14.86 6.71
N PRO A 358 -13.16 -14.52 7.73
CA PRO A 358 -14.62 -14.69 7.70
C PRO A 358 -15.35 -14.00 6.53
N SER A 359 -14.77 -12.92 5.98
CA SER A 359 -15.33 -12.14 4.87
C SER A 359 -14.96 -12.67 3.47
N THR A 360 -14.28 -13.82 3.39
CA THR A 360 -13.77 -14.34 2.13
C THR A 360 -14.80 -15.23 1.43
N ASP A 361 -15.19 -14.90 0.19
CA ASP A 361 -16.04 -15.73 -0.65
C ASP A 361 -15.20 -16.74 -1.46
N PRO A 362 -15.28 -18.06 -1.18
CA PRO A 362 -14.56 -19.09 -1.91
C PRO A 362 -14.82 -19.08 -3.43
N THR A 363 -16.04 -18.77 -3.86
CA THR A 363 -16.40 -18.79 -5.28
C THR A 363 -15.77 -17.59 -5.99
N ARG A 364 -15.67 -16.43 -5.32
CA ARG A 364 -14.89 -15.30 -5.83
C ARG A 364 -13.40 -15.66 -5.93
N LEU A 365 -12.82 -16.30 -4.91
CA LEU A 365 -11.42 -16.73 -4.93
C LEU A 365 -11.14 -17.63 -6.14
N TRP A 366 -11.99 -18.64 -6.38
CA TRP A 366 -11.87 -19.53 -7.53
C TRP A 366 -11.91 -18.77 -8.86
N ARG A 367 -12.93 -17.92 -9.07
CA ARG A 367 -13.08 -17.17 -10.33
C ARG A 367 -11.86 -16.30 -10.62
N SER A 368 -11.39 -15.57 -9.63
CA SER A 368 -10.23 -14.68 -9.73
C SER A 368 -8.93 -15.45 -9.96
N LEU A 369 -8.67 -16.50 -9.17
CA LEU A 369 -7.44 -17.30 -9.31
C LEU A 369 -7.42 -18.05 -10.66
N ARG A 370 -8.54 -18.64 -11.07
CA ARG A 370 -8.70 -19.28 -12.37
C ARG A 370 -8.52 -18.27 -13.50
N GLY A 371 -9.02 -17.05 -13.35
CA GLY A 371 -8.83 -15.97 -14.30
C GLY A 371 -7.35 -15.69 -14.59
N ALA A 372 -6.52 -15.72 -13.55
CA ALA A 372 -5.08 -15.45 -13.62
C ALA A 372 -4.21 -16.67 -13.97
N ALA A 373 -4.70 -17.90 -13.74
CA ALA A 373 -3.96 -19.14 -13.94
C ALA A 373 -4.80 -20.20 -14.69
N ARG A 374 -5.25 -19.87 -15.90
CA ARG A 374 -6.17 -20.73 -16.68
C ARG A 374 -5.51 -22.00 -17.18
N ALA A 375 -6.24 -23.12 -17.08
CA ALA A 375 -6.00 -24.36 -17.82
C ALA A 375 -7.22 -24.71 -18.70
N PRO A 376 -7.08 -25.65 -19.66
CA PRO A 376 -8.19 -26.10 -20.51
C PRO A 376 -9.40 -26.60 -19.71
N ARG A 377 -10.58 -26.60 -20.34
CA ARG A 377 -11.84 -27.12 -19.77
C ARG A 377 -12.25 -26.46 -18.44
N GLY A 378 -11.86 -25.20 -18.24
CA GLY A 378 -12.21 -24.44 -17.04
C GLY A 378 -11.44 -24.83 -15.79
N MET A 379 -10.33 -25.57 -15.93
CA MET A 379 -9.45 -25.93 -14.82
C MET A 379 -8.49 -24.80 -14.48
N LEU A 380 -7.81 -24.93 -13.33
CA LEU A 380 -6.74 -24.07 -12.86
C LEU A 380 -5.38 -24.75 -13.09
N ASP A 381 -4.41 -24.02 -13.66
CA ASP A 381 -3.01 -24.47 -13.81
C ASP A 381 -2.22 -24.17 -12.53
N VAL A 382 -1.83 -25.21 -11.81
CA VAL A 382 -1.09 -25.10 -10.54
C VAL A 382 0.32 -24.51 -10.76
N ALA A 383 0.97 -24.82 -11.88
CA ALA A 383 2.27 -24.25 -12.22
C ALA A 383 2.15 -22.75 -12.54
N ALA A 384 1.06 -22.33 -13.16
CA ALA A 384 0.76 -20.92 -13.36
C ALA A 384 0.53 -20.18 -12.03
N VAL A 385 -0.22 -20.76 -11.08
CA VAL A 385 -0.37 -20.16 -9.73
C VAL A 385 0.99 -19.98 -9.05
N ARG A 386 1.85 -21.00 -9.09
CA ARG A 386 3.22 -20.91 -8.54
C ARG A 386 4.04 -19.80 -9.21
N ARG A 387 3.94 -19.62 -10.53
CA ARG A 387 4.61 -18.51 -11.23
C ARG A 387 4.13 -17.15 -10.73
N LEU A 388 2.81 -16.97 -10.52
CA LEU A 388 2.27 -15.74 -9.95
C LEU A 388 2.85 -15.42 -8.57
N VAL A 389 3.02 -16.44 -7.70
CA VAL A 389 3.65 -16.27 -6.38
C VAL A 389 5.14 -15.91 -6.52
N ALA A 390 5.89 -16.65 -7.34
CA ALA A 390 7.33 -16.44 -7.53
C ALA A 390 7.66 -15.07 -8.14
N GLU A 391 6.81 -14.58 -9.04
CA GLU A 391 6.98 -13.31 -9.75
C GLU A 391 6.38 -12.11 -8.97
N GLY A 392 5.76 -12.33 -7.80
CA GLY A 392 5.08 -11.26 -7.05
C GLY A 392 3.88 -10.66 -7.80
N ARG A 393 3.25 -11.46 -8.67
CA ARG A 393 2.14 -11.10 -9.57
C ARG A 393 0.80 -11.68 -9.12
N PHE A 394 0.73 -12.17 -7.89
CA PHE A 394 -0.52 -12.70 -7.35
C PHE A 394 -1.62 -11.61 -7.35
N PRO A 395 -2.85 -11.92 -7.79
CA PRO A 395 -3.91 -10.91 -7.90
C PRO A 395 -4.22 -10.23 -6.56
N ASP A 396 -4.30 -8.90 -6.54
CA ASP A 396 -4.49 -8.15 -5.27
C ASP A 396 -5.83 -8.41 -4.60
N GLU A 397 -6.86 -8.63 -5.41
CA GLU A 397 -8.19 -8.98 -4.91
C GLU A 397 -8.19 -10.29 -4.13
N LEU A 398 -7.19 -11.15 -4.38
CA LEU A 398 -6.96 -12.38 -3.63
C LEU A 398 -6.05 -12.17 -2.42
N THR A 399 -5.23 -11.12 -2.40
CA THR A 399 -4.45 -10.71 -1.23
C THR A 399 -5.34 -9.95 -0.24
N VAL A 400 -6.23 -10.65 0.45
CA VAL A 400 -7.11 -10.02 1.44
C VAL A 400 -6.27 -9.45 2.58
N VAL A 401 -6.45 -8.17 2.84
CA VAL A 401 -5.85 -7.46 3.97
C VAL A 401 -6.67 -7.82 5.21
N GLU A 402 -6.11 -8.64 6.10
CA GLU A 402 -6.72 -8.95 7.41
C GLU A 402 -7.11 -7.65 8.12
N SER A 403 -8.37 -7.51 8.52
CA SER A 403 -8.82 -6.32 9.25
C SER A 403 -8.18 -6.30 10.64
N SER A 404 -7.43 -5.25 10.95
CA SER A 404 -6.97 -4.96 12.30
C SER A 404 -7.81 -3.82 12.87
N PRO A 405 -8.39 -3.96 14.08
CA PRO A 405 -9.12 -2.87 14.74
C PRO A 405 -8.24 -1.62 14.92
N LEU A 406 -6.94 -1.81 15.16
CA LEU A 406 -5.97 -0.74 15.28
C LEU A 406 -4.88 -0.85 14.22
N VAL A 407 -4.63 0.26 13.50
CA VAL A 407 -3.57 0.39 12.51
C VAL A 407 -2.62 1.52 12.90
N VAL A 408 -1.31 1.27 12.86
CA VAL A 408 -0.28 2.30 12.97
C VAL A 408 0.25 2.58 11.57
N SER A 409 0.16 3.82 11.10
CA SER A 409 0.52 4.17 9.73
C SER A 409 1.16 5.53 9.65
N THR A 410 1.98 5.75 8.63
CA THR A 410 2.22 7.13 8.18
C THR A 410 0.97 7.67 7.48
N VAL A 411 0.81 8.99 7.47
CA VAL A 411 -0.27 9.66 6.71
C VAL A 411 -0.29 9.20 5.25
N HIS A 412 0.89 9.16 4.61
CA HIS A 412 1.05 8.76 3.21
C HIS A 412 0.50 7.35 2.92
N ARG A 413 0.78 6.38 3.80
CA ARG A 413 0.32 4.99 3.64
C ARG A 413 -1.16 4.80 4.01
N ALA A 414 -1.73 5.71 4.79
CA ALA A 414 -3.14 5.69 5.18
C ALA A 414 -4.06 6.47 4.21
N LYS A 415 -3.51 7.17 3.22
CA LYS A 415 -4.32 7.87 2.22
C LYS A 415 -5.15 6.88 1.43
N GLY A 416 -6.41 7.24 1.18
CA GLY A 416 -7.42 6.37 0.59
C GLY A 416 -8.09 5.41 1.58
N LEU A 417 -7.60 5.28 2.81
CA LEU A 417 -8.27 4.55 3.88
C LEU A 417 -9.17 5.49 4.70
N GLU A 418 -10.16 4.91 5.37
CA GLU A 418 -11.08 5.58 6.29
C GLU A 418 -11.11 4.83 7.61
N PHE A 419 -11.30 5.56 8.71
CA PHE A 419 -11.36 4.99 10.05
C PHE A 419 -12.48 5.65 10.85
N ASP A 420 -13.12 4.92 11.74
CA ASP A 420 -14.10 5.47 12.68
C ASP A 420 -13.39 6.44 13.63
N ARG A 421 -12.20 6.07 14.10
CA ARG A 421 -11.33 6.87 14.97
C ARG A 421 -9.95 7.10 14.35
N VAL A 422 -9.46 8.33 14.43
CA VAL A 422 -8.09 8.68 14.08
C VAL A 422 -7.40 9.40 15.24
N ILE A 423 -6.22 8.93 15.58
CA ILE A 423 -5.32 9.52 16.56
C ILE A 423 -4.11 10.08 15.80
N VAL A 424 -3.98 11.40 15.72
CA VAL A 424 -2.85 12.02 15.02
C VAL A 424 -1.69 12.23 15.99
N VAL A 425 -0.51 11.77 15.60
CA VAL A 425 0.73 12.11 16.32
C VAL A 425 1.01 13.59 16.10
N GLU A 426 1.17 14.33 17.20
CA GLU A 426 1.35 15.78 17.15
C GLU A 426 2.47 16.18 16.18
N PRO A 427 2.16 16.98 15.14
CA PRO A 427 3.14 17.37 14.15
C PRO A 427 4.07 18.46 14.72
N PRO A 428 5.36 18.42 14.34
CA PRO A 428 6.28 19.51 14.65
C PRO A 428 5.86 20.80 13.92
N THR A 429 6.31 21.94 14.42
CA THR A 429 6.22 23.21 13.68
C THR A 429 7.17 23.20 12.48
N VAL A 430 6.87 24.01 11.47
CA VAL A 430 7.76 24.20 10.30
C VAL A 430 9.15 24.69 10.73
N SER A 431 9.22 25.54 11.75
CA SER A 431 10.50 25.99 12.33
C SER A 431 11.31 24.84 12.92
N GLU A 432 10.68 23.90 13.65
CA GLU A 432 11.36 22.70 14.17
C GLU A 432 11.79 21.77 13.04
N LEU A 433 10.99 21.63 11.99
CA LEU A 433 11.34 20.85 10.81
C LEU A 433 12.56 21.41 10.09
N ARG A 434 12.64 22.73 9.89
CA ARG A 434 13.78 23.40 9.25
C ARG A 434 15.08 23.24 10.04
N LYS A 435 15.02 22.93 11.35
CA LYS A 435 16.21 22.57 12.15
C LYS A 435 16.67 21.13 11.94
N GLN A 436 15.77 20.24 11.50
CA GLN A 436 16.02 18.81 11.36
C GLN A 436 16.27 18.38 9.90
N HIS A 437 15.81 19.18 8.95
CA HIS A 437 15.81 18.85 7.52
C HIS A 437 16.28 20.04 6.69
N THR A 438 17.12 19.77 5.69
CA THR A 438 17.66 20.77 4.77
C THR A 438 16.60 21.35 3.84
N HIS A 439 15.62 20.53 3.45
CA HIS A 439 14.49 20.93 2.61
C HIS A 439 13.20 20.59 3.34
N VAL A 440 12.33 21.58 3.50
CA VAL A 440 11.00 21.45 4.08
C VAL A 440 10.05 22.17 3.14
N ASP A 441 9.01 21.46 2.69
CA ASP A 441 7.91 22.00 1.91
C ASP A 441 6.71 22.20 2.86
N PRO A 442 6.45 23.43 3.33
CA PRO A 442 5.36 23.69 4.26
C PRO A 442 3.98 23.36 3.69
N ALA A 443 3.79 23.47 2.38
CA ALA A 443 2.53 23.14 1.72
C ALA A 443 2.29 21.63 1.72
N ALA A 444 3.33 20.82 1.47
CA ALA A 444 3.25 19.36 1.60
C ALA A 444 2.98 18.93 3.05
N GLU A 445 3.61 19.56 4.05
CA GLU A 445 3.32 19.29 5.46
C GLU A 445 1.87 19.67 5.82
N ALA A 446 1.36 20.80 5.30
CA ALA A 446 -0.03 21.20 5.49
C ALA A 446 -1.00 20.19 4.87
N ARG A 447 -0.76 19.73 3.64
CA ARG A 447 -1.58 18.70 2.97
C ARG A 447 -1.52 17.37 3.70
N ALA A 448 -0.36 16.94 4.19
CA ALA A 448 -0.26 15.72 4.99
C ALA A 448 -1.09 15.82 6.28
N LEU A 449 -0.99 16.94 7.01
CA LEU A 449 -1.79 17.14 8.21
C LEU A 449 -3.30 17.22 7.91
N TYR A 450 -3.70 17.90 6.83
CA TYR A 450 -5.08 17.94 6.36
C TYR A 450 -5.60 16.54 6.01
N VAL A 451 -4.82 15.73 5.29
CA VAL A 451 -5.17 14.34 4.98
C VAL A 451 -5.41 13.55 6.26
N ALA A 452 -4.50 13.66 7.24
CA ALA A 452 -4.62 12.97 8.53
C ALA A 452 -5.92 13.35 9.27
N MET A 453 -6.20 14.65 9.37
CA MET A 453 -7.38 15.19 10.08
C MET A 453 -8.70 14.98 9.32
N THR A 454 -8.66 14.53 8.07
CA THR A 454 -9.86 14.22 7.24
C THR A 454 -10.04 12.72 6.97
N ARG A 455 -9.21 11.87 7.60
CA ARG A 455 -9.41 10.42 7.64
C ARG A 455 -10.51 9.94 8.62
N PRO A 456 -10.79 10.59 9.77
CA PRO A 456 -11.79 10.07 10.70
C PRO A 456 -13.20 10.26 10.17
N ARG A 457 -14.07 9.31 10.49
CA ARG A 457 -15.52 9.43 10.34
C ARG A 457 -16.15 10.03 11.59
N GLU A 458 -15.67 9.68 12.77
CA GLU A 458 -16.29 10.04 14.04
C GLU A 458 -15.30 10.72 14.98
N ASP A 459 -14.23 10.04 15.37
CA ASP A 459 -13.36 10.54 16.42
C ASP A 459 -12.03 11.06 15.86
N LEU A 460 -11.65 12.29 16.24
CA LEU A 460 -10.31 12.84 16.02
C LEU A 460 -9.64 13.17 17.36
N PHE A 461 -8.55 12.46 17.66
CA PHE A 461 -7.72 12.68 18.84
C PHE A 461 -6.28 13.04 18.45
N ARG A 462 -5.51 13.49 19.44
CA ARG A 462 -4.06 13.66 19.32
C ARG A 462 -3.28 12.93 20.41
N ILE A 463 -2.04 12.56 20.11
CA ILE A 463 -1.05 12.09 21.08
C ILE A 463 0.29 12.79 20.89
N PRO A 464 1.10 12.95 21.96
CA PRO A 464 2.46 13.47 21.85
C PRO A 464 3.33 12.63 20.90
N ALA A 465 4.30 13.29 20.26
CA ALA A 465 5.26 12.59 19.40
C ALA A 465 6.13 11.61 20.21
N PRO A 466 6.34 10.37 19.71
CA PRO A 466 7.21 9.41 20.36
C PRO A 466 8.67 9.86 20.29
N ARG A 467 9.49 9.36 21.23
CA ARG A 467 10.95 9.58 21.19
C ARG A 467 11.55 8.82 20.01
N THR A 468 12.11 9.53 19.04
CA THR A 468 12.70 8.94 17.82
C THR A 468 14.19 9.28 17.62
N ALA A 469 14.85 9.94 18.57
CA ALA A 469 16.23 10.43 18.44
C ALA A 469 17.27 9.32 18.15
N GLN A 470 17.01 8.09 18.60
CA GLN A 470 17.86 6.93 18.36
C GLN A 470 17.52 6.17 17.07
N ILE A 471 16.35 6.41 16.46
CA ILE A 471 15.94 5.70 15.24
C ILE A 471 16.39 6.52 14.03
N ARG A 472 17.36 5.97 13.29
CA ARG A 472 18.02 6.64 12.17
C ARG A 472 17.91 5.79 10.91
N ARG A 473 17.97 6.41 9.72
CA ARG A 473 17.94 5.68 8.45
C ARG A 473 19.36 5.51 7.94
N ASP A 474 19.72 4.27 7.63
CA ASP A 474 20.86 3.98 6.78
C ASP A 474 20.40 4.09 5.32
N ARG A 475 20.95 5.08 4.59
CA ARG A 475 20.56 5.34 3.21
C ARG A 475 21.13 4.33 2.22
N THR A 476 22.24 3.67 2.57
CA THR A 476 22.94 2.72 1.70
C THR A 476 22.15 1.43 1.56
N ILE A 477 21.67 0.91 2.70
CA ILE A 477 20.84 -0.30 2.74
C ILE A 477 19.33 0.00 2.76
N ASN A 478 18.97 1.28 2.78
CA ASN A 478 17.60 1.77 2.80
C ASN A 478 16.75 1.23 3.97
N ARG A 479 17.31 1.18 5.18
CA ARG A 479 16.64 0.65 6.39
C ARG A 479 16.74 1.56 7.59
N TRP A 480 15.76 1.46 8.49
CA TRP A 480 15.88 2.05 9.81
C TRP A 480 16.74 1.19 10.74
N TYR A 481 17.48 1.84 11.63
CA TYR A 481 18.27 1.20 12.67
C TYR A 481 18.16 1.97 13.98
N VAL A 482 18.45 1.28 15.07
CA VAL A 482 18.56 1.89 16.40
C VAL A 482 20.03 2.22 16.64
N GLY A 483 20.35 3.50 16.85
CA GLY A 483 21.68 3.97 17.20
C GLY A 483 21.82 4.34 18.68
N GLY A 484 23.07 4.50 19.10
CA GLY A 484 23.39 5.00 20.44
C GLY A 484 23.72 6.50 20.47
N TRP A 485 24.26 6.94 21.61
CA TRP A 485 24.79 8.29 21.82
C TRP A 485 25.95 8.58 20.87
N GLU A 486 26.81 7.59 20.63
CA GLU A 486 27.90 7.68 19.67
C GLU A 486 27.40 7.31 18.26
N SER A 487 27.96 7.97 17.24
CA SER A 487 27.55 7.83 15.84
C SER A 487 27.78 6.43 15.27
N TYR A 488 28.72 5.68 15.84
CA TYR A 488 29.08 4.33 15.45
C TYR A 488 28.28 3.25 16.20
N VAL A 489 27.59 3.58 17.29
CA VAL A 489 26.79 2.57 18.00
C VAL A 489 25.57 2.18 17.16
N ARG A 490 25.35 0.87 17.08
CA ARG A 490 24.22 0.21 16.43
C ARG A 490 23.67 -0.81 17.42
N ASP A 491 22.43 -0.61 17.85
CA ASP A 491 21.74 -1.39 18.89
C ASP A 491 20.50 -2.11 18.35
N GLY A 492 20.21 -1.96 17.06
CA GLY A 492 19.05 -2.61 16.44
C GLY A 492 18.92 -2.30 14.96
N ILE A 493 18.02 -3.03 14.29
CA ILE A 493 17.74 -2.92 12.85
C ILE A 493 16.26 -3.18 12.58
N GLU A 494 15.72 -2.53 11.56
CA GLU A 494 14.39 -2.81 11.03
C GLU A 494 14.34 -4.12 10.23
N ALA A 495 13.28 -4.90 10.47
CA ALA A 495 12.85 -5.98 9.60
C ALA A 495 11.82 -5.49 8.57
N ILE A 496 12.01 -5.92 7.34
CA ILE A 496 11.07 -5.80 6.23
C ILE A 496 10.61 -7.19 5.81
N GLY A 497 9.44 -7.33 5.21
CA GLY A 497 8.85 -8.66 5.08
C GLY A 497 9.46 -9.59 4.02
N GLN A 498 10.57 -9.22 3.37
CA GLN A 498 11.39 -10.14 2.57
C GLN A 498 12.60 -10.68 3.33
N ASP A 499 12.68 -10.45 4.65
CA ASP A 499 13.84 -10.81 5.48
C ASP A 499 13.86 -12.26 5.93
N ILE A 500 12.84 -13.04 5.61
CA ILE A 500 12.82 -14.49 5.79
C ILE A 500 13.22 -15.15 4.48
N SER A 501 14.12 -16.12 4.54
CA SER A 501 14.57 -16.86 3.37
C SER A 501 13.41 -17.59 2.69
N ARG A 502 13.42 -17.52 1.36
CA ARG A 502 12.45 -18.18 0.48
C ARG A 502 13.09 -19.29 -0.35
N GLU A 503 14.37 -19.57 -0.13
CA GLU A 503 15.14 -20.54 -0.93
C GLU A 503 14.76 -21.97 -0.57
N HIS A 504 14.65 -22.24 0.74
CA HIS A 504 14.39 -23.54 1.33
C HIS A 504 13.26 -23.44 2.36
N PRO A 505 12.34 -24.43 2.42
CA PRO A 505 11.28 -24.41 3.42
C PRO A 505 11.83 -24.60 4.84
N PRO A 506 11.20 -23.98 5.87
CA PRO A 506 11.50 -24.30 7.26
C PRO A 506 11.32 -25.80 7.51
N GLY A 507 12.26 -26.42 8.24
CA GLY A 507 12.28 -27.88 8.45
C GLY A 507 13.21 -28.65 7.50
N THR A 508 13.97 -27.97 6.66
CA THR A 508 15.13 -28.54 5.92
C THR A 508 16.43 -27.98 6.46
N ASP A 509 17.53 -28.72 6.34
CA ASP A 509 18.93 -28.29 6.60
C ASP A 509 19.10 -27.44 7.88
N GLY A 510 19.46 -28.07 9.00
CA GLY A 510 19.69 -27.38 10.28
C GLY A 510 18.45 -27.25 11.18
N PHE A 511 17.35 -27.93 10.84
CA PHE A 511 16.14 -28.07 11.67
C PHE A 511 15.99 -29.51 12.16
N GLU A 512 15.59 -29.67 13.42
CA GLU A 512 15.27 -30.98 14.01
C GLU A 512 13.85 -31.47 13.64
N GLN A 513 12.97 -30.54 13.27
CA GLN A 513 11.55 -30.80 13.06
C GLN A 513 11.24 -30.97 11.57
N GLU A 514 10.35 -31.89 11.24
CA GLU A 514 9.88 -32.10 9.87
C GLU A 514 9.17 -30.85 9.33
N ALA A 515 9.38 -30.57 8.05
CA ALA A 515 8.81 -29.39 7.40
C ALA A 515 7.28 -29.40 7.42
N SER A 516 6.63 -30.54 7.21
CA SER A 516 5.16 -30.70 7.30
C SER A 516 4.62 -30.24 8.65
N SER A 517 5.22 -30.72 9.75
CA SER A 517 4.85 -30.38 11.12
C SER A 517 5.10 -28.90 11.46
N LEU A 518 6.09 -28.27 10.81
CA LEU A 518 6.35 -26.84 10.94
C LEU A 518 5.34 -25.99 10.17
N GLN A 519 4.93 -26.42 8.98
CA GLN A 519 3.87 -25.76 8.22
C GLN A 519 2.55 -25.79 8.99
N ASP A 520 2.20 -26.92 9.57
CA ASP A 520 0.99 -27.05 10.38
C ASP A 520 1.05 -26.14 11.62
N TYR A 521 2.21 -26.06 12.29
CA TYR A 521 2.43 -25.14 13.41
C TYR A 521 2.33 -23.66 13.02
N LEU A 522 2.93 -23.25 11.90
CA LEU A 522 2.81 -21.90 11.39
C LEU A 522 1.34 -21.53 11.22
N ILE A 523 0.56 -22.40 10.58
CA ILE A 523 -0.86 -22.16 10.30
C ILE A 523 -1.71 -22.17 11.57
N SER A 524 -1.44 -23.07 12.52
CA SER A 524 -2.29 -23.25 13.71
C SER A 524 -1.96 -22.34 14.88
N SER A 525 -0.73 -21.83 14.95
CA SER A 525 -0.17 -21.29 16.21
C SER A 525 0.63 -20.00 16.06
N VAL A 526 0.88 -19.53 14.83
CA VAL A 526 1.59 -18.25 14.60
C VAL A 526 0.59 -17.24 14.07
N HIS A 527 0.48 -16.10 14.73
CA HIS A 527 -0.56 -15.10 14.51
C HIS A 527 0.06 -13.71 14.32
N PRO A 528 -0.61 -12.80 13.58
CA PRO A 528 -0.16 -11.42 13.47
C PRO A 528 0.06 -10.75 14.84
N GLY A 529 1.21 -10.11 15.04
CA GLY A 529 1.62 -9.46 16.28
C GLY A 529 2.44 -10.33 17.23
N ASP A 530 2.54 -11.64 16.99
CA ASP A 530 3.38 -12.51 17.80
C ASP A 530 4.86 -12.12 17.69
N GLU A 531 5.63 -12.38 18.74
CA GLU A 531 7.05 -12.02 18.79
C GLU A 531 7.91 -13.00 17.98
N LEU A 532 8.82 -12.44 17.18
CA LEU A 532 9.87 -13.18 16.49
C LEU A 532 11.23 -12.78 17.04
N THR A 533 12.07 -13.78 17.31
CA THR A 533 13.44 -13.60 17.80
C THR A 533 14.43 -14.25 16.86
N LEU A 534 15.50 -13.54 16.51
CA LEU A 534 16.61 -14.10 15.75
C LEU A 534 17.70 -14.58 16.70
N ARG A 535 18.22 -15.79 16.50
CA ARG A 535 19.40 -16.29 17.22
C ARG A 535 20.49 -16.71 16.25
N LEU A 536 21.72 -16.31 16.56
CA LEU A 536 22.90 -16.63 15.77
C LEU A 536 23.11 -18.15 15.76
N GLN A 537 23.23 -18.76 14.57
CA GLN A 537 23.48 -20.20 14.45
C GLN A 537 24.94 -20.54 14.76
N HIS A 538 25.86 -19.81 14.13
CA HIS A 538 27.30 -19.90 14.32
C HIS A 538 27.97 -18.62 13.85
N GLU A 539 29.23 -18.39 14.20
CA GLU A 539 29.96 -17.15 13.85
C GLU A 539 30.57 -17.14 12.45
N MET A 540 30.56 -18.26 11.72
CA MET A 540 31.11 -18.32 10.37
C MET A 540 30.15 -17.67 9.34
N PRO A 541 30.55 -16.60 8.64
CA PRO A 541 29.76 -16.05 7.54
C PRO A 541 29.93 -16.90 6.27
N LEU A 542 28.88 -16.94 5.43
CA LEU A 542 28.91 -17.62 4.13
C LEU A 542 29.70 -16.81 3.07
N ALA A 543 29.74 -15.49 3.21
CA ALA A 543 30.47 -14.58 2.35
C ALA A 543 31.01 -13.40 3.17
N ALA A 544 32.08 -12.75 2.67
CA ALA A 544 32.80 -11.70 3.40
C ALA A 544 31.98 -10.42 3.64
N ASP A 545 30.89 -10.24 2.90
CA ASP A 545 29.97 -9.10 2.92
C ASP A 545 28.62 -9.44 3.59
N GLN A 546 28.55 -10.56 4.31
CA GLN A 546 27.33 -11.05 4.94
C GLN A 546 27.53 -11.29 6.43
N SER A 547 26.45 -11.13 7.20
CA SER A 547 26.43 -11.68 8.54
C SER A 547 26.44 -13.21 8.49
N PRO A 548 26.90 -13.86 9.57
CA PRO A 548 26.60 -15.26 9.79
C PRO A 548 25.08 -15.50 9.83
N PRO A 549 24.63 -16.76 9.65
CA PRO A 549 23.23 -17.09 9.57
C PRO A 549 22.53 -16.99 10.93
N TYR A 550 21.27 -16.55 10.89
CA TYR A 550 20.37 -16.48 12.04
C TYR A 550 19.12 -17.35 11.80
N THR A 551 18.74 -18.10 12.82
CA THR A 551 17.45 -18.81 12.87
C THR A 551 16.39 -17.88 13.47
N VAL A 552 15.21 -17.89 12.89
CA VAL A 552 14.03 -17.15 13.34
C VAL A 552 13.21 -18.07 14.24
N PHE A 553 12.88 -17.58 15.43
CA PHE A 553 12.12 -18.31 16.44
C PHE A 553 10.79 -17.62 16.70
N HIS A 554 9.74 -18.44 16.78
CA HIS A 554 8.47 -18.09 17.42
C HIS A 554 8.42 -18.87 18.74
N ASP A 555 8.33 -18.16 19.86
CA ASP A 555 8.60 -18.71 21.19
C ASP A 555 9.96 -19.44 21.27
N ALA A 556 9.93 -20.74 21.57
CA ALA A 556 11.10 -21.60 21.60
C ALA A 556 11.30 -22.39 20.29
N ARG A 557 10.39 -22.26 19.31
CA ARG A 557 10.37 -23.11 18.12
C ARG A 557 11.02 -22.40 16.92
N PRO A 558 11.97 -23.04 16.21
CA PRO A 558 12.55 -22.47 15.00
C PRO A 558 11.52 -22.53 13.86
N VAL A 559 11.25 -21.39 13.24
CA VAL A 559 10.21 -21.23 12.20
C VAL A 559 10.75 -20.78 10.85
N GLY A 560 12.04 -20.48 10.76
CA GLY A 560 12.67 -20.08 9.52
C GLY A 560 14.12 -19.64 9.72
N VAL A 561 14.73 -19.17 8.64
CA VAL A 561 16.06 -18.55 8.64
C VAL A 561 15.98 -17.21 7.92
N VAL A 562 16.83 -16.27 8.29
CA VAL A 562 16.86 -14.95 7.63
C VAL A 562 17.38 -15.06 6.19
N SER A 563 16.89 -14.18 5.31
CA SER A 563 17.31 -14.13 3.91
C SER A 563 18.74 -13.59 3.77
N GLU A 564 19.37 -13.88 2.63
CA GLU A 564 20.66 -13.28 2.28
C GLU A 564 20.61 -11.75 2.32
N GLY A 565 19.54 -11.14 1.81
CA GLY A 565 19.36 -9.69 1.81
C GLY A 565 19.35 -9.09 3.23
N PHE A 566 18.75 -9.78 4.21
CA PHE A 566 18.84 -9.36 5.61
C PHE A 566 20.28 -9.47 6.14
N ARG A 567 20.99 -10.56 5.82
CA ARG A 567 22.38 -10.77 6.28
C ARG A 567 23.35 -9.74 5.70
N GLN A 568 23.18 -9.37 4.43
CA GLN A 568 23.93 -8.28 3.79
C GLN A 568 23.60 -6.93 4.47
N ALA A 569 22.32 -6.66 4.73
CA ALA A 569 21.90 -5.43 5.40
C ALA A 569 22.44 -5.33 6.83
N LEU A 570 22.44 -6.44 7.59
CA LEU A 570 22.99 -6.50 8.94
C LEU A 570 24.51 -6.30 8.92
N TYR A 571 25.22 -6.93 7.98
CA TYR A 571 26.66 -6.70 7.78
C TYR A 571 26.94 -5.23 7.49
N ALA A 572 26.30 -4.66 6.48
CA ALA A 572 26.53 -3.28 6.07
C ALA A 572 26.17 -2.28 7.16
N SER A 573 25.11 -2.54 7.95
CA SER A 573 24.73 -1.70 9.09
C SER A 573 25.79 -1.69 10.21
N LEU A 574 26.43 -2.84 10.46
CA LEU A 574 27.43 -3.02 11.53
C LEU A 574 28.88 -2.74 11.07
N LYS A 575 29.17 -2.82 9.76
CA LYS A 575 30.50 -2.57 9.18
C LYS A 575 30.72 -1.08 8.93
N ILE A 576 31.04 -0.35 9.99
CA ILE A 576 31.11 1.12 9.96
C ILE A 576 32.34 1.65 9.21
N SER A 577 33.42 0.86 9.18
CA SER A 577 34.62 1.15 8.39
C SER A 577 35.28 -0.14 7.93
N LYS A 578 36.24 -0.05 6.99
CA LYS A 578 36.99 -1.23 6.49
C LYS A 578 37.71 -1.99 7.60
N SER A 579 38.31 -1.28 8.55
CA SER A 579 39.04 -1.85 9.69
C SER A 579 38.16 -2.20 10.89
N TRP A 580 36.85 -1.92 10.83
CA TRP A 580 35.95 -2.16 11.96
C TRP A 580 35.60 -3.64 12.08
N ASP A 581 35.98 -4.28 13.18
CA ASP A 581 35.57 -5.67 13.45
C ASP A 581 34.14 -5.72 13.97
N ILE A 582 33.32 -6.53 13.31
CA ILE A 582 31.91 -6.65 13.65
C ILE A 582 31.75 -7.60 14.82
N ARG A 583 31.13 -7.10 15.90
CA ARG A 583 30.61 -7.94 16.96
C ARG A 583 29.17 -8.34 16.66
N TRP A 584 28.98 -9.56 16.19
CA TRP A 584 27.66 -10.09 15.83
C TRP A 584 26.73 -10.14 17.06
N PRO A 585 25.49 -9.67 16.95
CA PRO A 585 24.46 -9.93 17.96
C PRO A 585 24.28 -11.44 18.16
N VAL A 586 24.24 -11.90 19.41
CA VAL A 586 23.89 -13.30 19.69
C VAL A 586 22.38 -13.53 19.55
N GLU A 587 21.61 -12.48 19.78
CA GLU A 587 20.16 -12.46 19.61
C GLU A 587 19.69 -11.09 19.09
N VAL A 588 18.62 -11.09 18.32
CA VAL A 588 17.87 -9.88 17.95
C VAL A 588 16.39 -10.12 18.29
N ALA A 589 15.83 -9.34 19.22
CA ALA A 589 14.47 -9.52 19.73
C ALA A 589 13.59 -8.28 19.46
N GLY A 590 12.27 -8.43 19.55
CA GLY A 590 11.30 -7.35 19.32
C GLY A 590 10.69 -7.28 17.91
N PHE A 591 11.10 -8.17 16.99
CA PHE A 591 10.39 -8.31 15.73
C PHE A 591 9.01 -8.93 15.93
N ARG A 592 8.12 -8.71 14.96
CA ARG A 592 6.73 -9.13 15.01
C ARG A 592 6.34 -9.87 13.73
N VAL A 593 5.45 -10.84 13.87
CA VAL A 593 4.74 -11.42 12.74
C VAL A 593 3.83 -10.34 12.14
N ASP A 594 4.10 -9.93 10.92
CA ASP A 594 3.20 -9.05 10.14
C ASP A 594 1.98 -9.85 9.66
N THR A 595 2.23 -11.01 9.04
CA THR A 595 1.23 -12.00 8.61
C THR A 595 1.94 -13.29 8.19
N LEU A 596 1.18 -14.35 7.94
CA LEU A 596 1.68 -15.54 7.26
C LEU A 596 1.56 -15.35 5.75
N GLU A 597 2.65 -15.57 5.01
CA GLU A 597 2.65 -15.46 3.55
C GLU A 597 3.08 -16.76 2.86
N SER A 598 2.46 -17.03 1.70
CA SER A 598 2.91 -18.07 0.78
C SER A 598 4.08 -17.56 -0.04
N VAL A 599 5.17 -18.32 -0.06
CA VAL A 599 6.38 -18.01 -0.85
C VAL A 599 6.69 -19.15 -1.79
N ALA A 600 7.31 -18.83 -2.92
CA ALA A 600 7.77 -19.80 -3.88
C ALA A 600 9.30 -19.87 -3.88
N GLY A 601 9.85 -21.08 -3.85
CA GLY A 601 11.29 -21.33 -3.86
C GLY A 601 11.66 -22.61 -4.59
N SER A 602 12.68 -23.32 -4.08
CA SER A 602 13.20 -24.54 -4.70
C SER A 602 12.17 -25.67 -4.67
N LYS A 603 11.74 -26.11 -5.86
CA LYS A 603 10.86 -27.29 -6.02
C LYS A 603 11.52 -28.56 -5.49
N ALA A 604 12.82 -28.75 -5.76
CA ALA A 604 13.56 -29.91 -5.29
C ALA A 604 13.69 -29.94 -3.77
N SER A 605 13.88 -28.78 -3.12
CA SER A 605 13.91 -28.70 -1.66
C SER A 605 12.54 -28.98 -1.06
N SER A 606 11.47 -28.41 -1.64
CA SER A 606 10.08 -28.68 -1.25
C SER A 606 9.70 -30.15 -1.35
N ALA A 607 10.04 -30.82 -2.45
CA ALA A 607 9.80 -32.24 -2.65
C ALA A 607 10.54 -33.10 -1.62
N ARG A 608 11.83 -32.82 -1.40
CA ARG A 608 12.64 -33.52 -0.37
C ARG A 608 12.12 -33.30 1.05
N ALA A 609 11.51 -32.14 1.31
CA ALA A 609 10.91 -31.79 2.59
C ALA A 609 9.52 -32.41 2.82
N GLY A 610 8.97 -33.13 1.83
CA GLY A 610 7.61 -33.70 1.92
C GLY A 610 6.49 -32.66 1.80
N LEU A 611 6.76 -31.47 1.26
CA LEU A 611 5.76 -30.42 1.03
C LEU A 611 5.14 -30.45 -0.37
N GLY A 612 5.55 -31.42 -1.20
CA GLY A 612 5.11 -31.58 -2.60
C GLY A 612 5.99 -30.86 -3.61
N ASP A 613 5.70 -31.08 -4.89
CA ASP A 613 6.59 -30.72 -6.02
C ASP A 613 6.34 -29.30 -6.56
N HIS A 614 5.40 -28.58 -5.98
CA HIS A 614 5.02 -27.25 -6.44
C HIS A 614 6.02 -26.17 -5.99
N GLY A 615 6.78 -26.41 -4.91
CA GLY A 615 7.81 -25.48 -4.43
C GLY A 615 7.23 -24.21 -3.83
N VAL A 616 6.13 -24.33 -3.08
CA VAL A 616 5.45 -23.24 -2.40
C VAL A 616 5.16 -23.66 -0.95
N TRP A 617 5.42 -22.77 0.01
CA TRP A 617 5.19 -23.01 1.44
C TRP A 617 4.89 -21.70 2.17
N VAL A 618 4.48 -21.81 3.43
CA VAL A 618 4.18 -20.69 4.33
C VAL A 618 5.43 -20.26 5.08
N VAL A 619 5.62 -18.95 5.23
CA VAL A 619 6.59 -18.32 6.13
C VAL A 619 5.93 -17.24 6.98
N ALA A 620 6.48 -16.98 8.17
CA ALA A 620 6.06 -15.88 9.03
C ALA A 620 6.75 -14.57 8.59
N ARG A 621 6.02 -13.70 7.89
CA ARG A 621 6.54 -12.41 7.42
C ARG A 621 6.94 -11.55 8.62
N MET A 622 8.19 -11.10 8.65
CA MET A 622 8.76 -10.35 9.77
C MET A 622 8.65 -8.83 9.56
N SER A 623 8.37 -8.09 10.63
CA SER A 623 8.37 -6.61 10.62
C SER A 623 8.78 -6.03 11.98
N GLY A 624 9.03 -4.72 12.01
CA GLY A 624 9.30 -3.96 13.23
C GLY A 624 10.79 -3.70 13.49
N LEU A 625 11.11 -3.16 14.68
CA LEU A 625 12.47 -2.88 15.11
C LEU A 625 12.98 -3.99 16.03
N GLY A 626 14.07 -4.63 15.62
CA GLY A 626 14.79 -5.61 16.42
C GLY A 626 15.90 -4.96 17.23
N ARG A 627 16.03 -5.32 18.50
CA ARG A 627 17.07 -4.85 19.43
C ARG A 627 18.14 -5.94 19.61
N TYR A 628 19.40 -5.54 19.51
CA TYR A 628 20.53 -6.45 19.64
C TYR A 628 20.78 -6.83 21.11
N ARG A 629 20.97 -8.13 21.35
CA ARG A 629 21.65 -8.64 22.54
C ARG A 629 23.03 -9.13 22.12
N ARG A 630 24.05 -8.65 22.81
CA ARG A 630 25.44 -9.11 22.64
C ARG A 630 25.83 -9.92 23.89
N GLY A 631 26.64 -10.96 23.73
CA GLY A 631 27.10 -11.77 24.87
C GLY A 631 27.85 -10.93 25.93
N LYS A 632 27.95 -11.39 27.18
CA LYS A 632 28.80 -10.74 28.20
C LYS A 632 30.26 -11.19 28.07
N ASN A 633 31.18 -10.21 28.14
CA ASN A 633 32.65 -10.24 28.23
C ASN A 633 33.42 -10.69 26.96
N SER A 634 34.52 -10.06 26.54
CA SER A 634 35.63 -9.41 27.27
C SER A 634 35.81 -7.91 27.01
N GLN A 635 35.50 -7.07 28.01
CA GLN A 635 36.26 -5.84 28.26
C GLN A 635 37.47 -6.25 29.10
N GLU A 636 38.60 -6.52 28.45
CA GLU A 636 39.95 -6.45 29.00
C GLU A 636 40.91 -6.66 27.83
N GLY A 637 41.63 -5.60 27.43
CA GLY A 637 42.68 -5.69 26.42
C GLY A 637 42.49 -4.82 25.18
N CYS A 638 42.52 -3.50 25.34
CA CYS A 638 43.40 -2.61 24.57
C CYS A 638 43.25 -1.18 25.10
N GLY A 639 43.77 -0.97 26.30
CA GLY A 639 44.35 0.32 26.64
C GLY A 639 45.79 0.29 26.18
N SER A 640 46.10 1.05 25.13
CA SER A 640 47.38 1.72 24.84
C SER A 640 47.25 2.48 23.52
#